data_AF-A0A3N8P7C4-F1
#
_entry.id   AF-A0A3N8P7C4-F1
#
_cell.length_a   1.000
_cell.length_b   1.000
_cell.length_c   1.000
_cell.angle_alpha   90.00
_cell.angle_beta   90.00
_cell.angle_gamma   90.00
#
_symmetry.space_group_name_H-M   'P 1'
#
loop_
_entity.id
_entity.type
_entity.pdbx_description
1 polymer ?
#
loop_
_entity_poly.entity_id
_entity_poly.type
_entity_poly.pdbx_seq_one_letter_code
_entity_poly.pdbx_strand_id
1 'polypeptide(L)'
;MPDWLNRVLKIATSVRPAVWPLTAGAVLLAVLSCTPTAEALLSPLDRLYWNLVVTGVDHGDRDEVVVISIDKKTIAELGSGESYARTSHAQVLDRLGAAASVVLDMTMFSAASGDRALAGAIARQGHVVLPAHVSQEATRADTVLLPEARLRAAAAAIGQRSVMLGSDHLVQGIVPYIHADNAEAELPHVALEAIRVAGASLPAGDVRHQVQDHVSNLGHVETGSLALFLPARFDLDRYSYVDVLKGRIPESAWRGRIVFIGDAMSDLSGVYDLSTSEGGRLRRVEVDALVTQALLDGRILRREPAAIQVGVSVAVATGMLLICMLVPGWRMYAVAIAWMATFVSVSLVLLVHWSYWMPLGPMFAVCALIFAFCGWRRAGSLRTFMLKEYGLLHRLAGKHAFAGVPHAAGVDTELPSADEVEIAMQHIRAWQTAYVDMIETLPYPIFVEQHGRLLLCNAGGRAMLETFDTDGDRDAAVRHVLSLAHDEVQIAKASGKIHSAELTLNGRTQMMMVTPFGDGEQHRSTASMICFVDIHNIKAAVESDRLTLRHMAHDLRNPLSTVLSLLEERNHADGATDEDFLTDLHKLVDYSLRVAQDFTQLSRAEHLDTRAYVAVSANDLATEAVDHLWHSANAKRIRVEGPHYEGDDVFVSGNRDMLLRALTNLLDNAIKYSDEETVVDVWIDADDRQVTMTVQDQGIGIPADALPRLFEPFFQVDGSHRDASRGVGLGLPFVKAVIVRHGGSIDVTSTPGQGSRFIVRLPRAAAETLEDA
;
A
#
# COMPACT_ATOMS: atom_id res chain seq x y z
N MET A 1 -22.52 -14.89 31.03
CA MET A 1 -21.29 -14.12 31.35
C MET A 1 -20.53 -13.88 30.06
N PRO A 2 -20.25 -12.63 29.65
CA PRO A 2 -19.88 -12.37 28.28
C PRO A 2 -18.36 -12.52 28.05
N ASP A 3 -18.00 -13.18 26.95
CA ASP A 3 -16.66 -13.60 26.50
C ASP A 3 -15.56 -12.52 26.50
N TRP A 4 -15.92 -11.25 26.70
CA TRP A 4 -14.94 -10.17 26.87
C TRP A 4 -14.21 -10.26 28.21
N LEU A 5 -14.90 -10.67 29.29
CA LEU A 5 -14.31 -10.75 30.63
C LEU A 5 -13.26 -11.87 30.73
N ASN A 6 -13.52 -13.01 30.07
CA ASN A 6 -12.56 -14.10 29.96
C ASN A 6 -11.38 -13.78 29.03
N ARG A 7 -11.57 -12.93 28.01
CA ARG A 7 -10.47 -12.39 27.20
C ARG A 7 -9.61 -11.40 27.98
N VAL A 8 -10.22 -10.52 28.78
CA VAL A 8 -9.51 -9.59 29.67
C VAL A 8 -8.73 -10.36 30.74
N LEU A 9 -9.31 -11.39 31.37
CA LEU A 9 -8.59 -12.22 32.34
C LEU A 9 -7.45 -13.02 31.70
N LYS A 10 -7.65 -13.63 30.52
CA LYS A 10 -6.58 -14.36 29.81
C LYS A 10 -5.44 -13.44 29.40
N ILE A 11 -5.73 -12.22 28.95
CA ILE A 11 -4.73 -11.20 28.61
C ILE A 11 -4.01 -10.73 29.88
N ALA A 12 -4.73 -10.53 30.99
CA ALA A 12 -4.18 -10.15 32.30
C ALA A 12 -3.27 -11.25 32.91
N THR A 13 -3.56 -12.53 32.66
CA THR A 13 -2.71 -13.65 33.09
C THR A 13 -1.57 -13.96 32.10
N SER A 14 -1.66 -13.52 30.85
CA SER A 14 -0.60 -13.65 29.83
C SER A 14 0.29 -12.41 29.71
N VAL A 15 0.22 -11.50 30.68
CA VAL A 15 0.95 -10.24 30.68
C VAL A 15 2.46 -10.53 30.70
N ARG A 16 3.10 -10.32 29.55
CA ARG A 16 4.57 -10.36 29.41
C ARG A 16 5.21 -9.45 30.48
N PRO A 17 6.41 -9.78 31.00
CA PRO A 17 7.13 -8.99 32.01
C PRO A 17 7.36 -7.51 31.64
N ALA A 18 7.11 -7.12 30.39
CA ALA A 18 7.22 -5.75 29.87
C ALA A 18 6.07 -4.79 30.26
N VAL A 19 4.97 -5.24 30.87
CA VAL A 19 3.82 -4.36 31.23
C VAL A 19 3.94 -3.77 32.63
N TRP A 20 4.56 -4.49 33.56
CA TRP A 20 4.82 -4.03 34.93
C TRP A 20 5.62 -2.73 35.03
N PRO A 21 6.70 -2.51 34.25
CA PRO A 21 7.40 -1.22 34.25
C PRO A 21 6.54 -0.09 33.68
N LEU A 22 5.59 -0.38 32.78
CA LEU A 22 4.71 0.62 32.19
C LEU A 22 3.61 1.07 33.14
N THR A 23 3.01 0.14 33.87
CA THR A 23 2.07 0.46 34.94
C THR A 23 2.77 1.23 36.05
N ALA A 24 3.98 0.82 36.44
CA ALA A 24 4.77 1.55 37.44
C ALA A 24 5.15 2.96 36.96
N GLY A 25 5.56 3.11 35.70
CA GLY A 25 5.87 4.41 35.11
C GLY A 25 4.65 5.33 35.00
N ALA A 26 3.48 4.80 34.63
CA ALA A 26 2.24 5.57 34.57
C ALA A 26 1.79 6.04 35.98
N VAL A 27 1.90 5.16 36.99
CA VAL A 27 1.62 5.51 38.39
C VAL A 27 2.60 6.58 38.90
N LEU A 28 3.91 6.44 38.60
CA LEU A 28 4.91 7.41 39.00
C LEU A 28 4.65 8.79 38.36
N LEU A 29 4.33 8.83 37.07
CA LEU A 29 3.95 10.05 36.38
C LEU A 29 2.68 10.68 36.97
N ALA A 30 1.67 9.88 37.30
CA ALA A 30 0.44 10.35 37.95
C ALA A 30 0.70 10.93 39.35
N VAL A 31 1.62 10.36 40.12
CA VAL A 31 2.04 10.89 41.42
C VAL A 31 2.83 12.19 41.25
N LEU A 32 3.78 12.24 40.30
CA LEU A 32 4.57 13.42 39.99
C LEU A 32 3.70 14.60 39.51
N SER A 33 2.62 14.33 38.78
CA SER A 33 1.69 15.37 38.31
C SER A 33 0.87 16.03 39.42
N CYS A 34 0.79 15.43 40.62
CA CYS A 34 0.14 16.05 41.78
C CYS A 34 1.09 16.98 42.57
N THR A 35 2.30 17.24 42.07
CA THR A 35 3.23 18.17 42.72
C THR A 35 2.91 19.62 42.36
N PRO A 36 3.11 20.58 43.27
CA PRO A 36 2.90 22.01 43.01
C PRO A 36 3.67 22.54 41.80
N THR A 37 4.85 21.97 41.54
CA THR A 37 5.69 22.33 40.39
C THR A 37 5.09 21.88 39.07
N ALA A 38 4.47 20.70 39.02
CA ALA A 38 3.79 20.20 37.83
C ALA A 38 2.53 21.02 37.51
N GLU A 39 1.77 21.40 38.54
CA GLU A 39 0.62 22.29 38.40
C GLU A 39 1.03 23.67 37.88
N ALA A 40 2.10 24.25 38.41
CA ALA A 40 2.62 25.54 37.94
C ALA A 40 3.04 25.48 36.45
N LEU A 41 3.71 24.40 36.04
CA LEU A 41 4.16 24.19 34.66
C LEU A 41 3.00 24.09 33.66
N LEU A 42 1.89 23.48 34.07
CA LEU A 42 0.73 23.20 33.21
C LEU A 42 -0.47 24.11 33.47
N SER A 43 -0.27 25.17 34.27
CA SER A 43 -1.23 26.24 34.54
C SER A 43 -1.87 26.90 33.30
N PRO A 44 -1.24 26.99 32.10
CA PRO A 44 -1.94 27.50 30.92
C PRO A 44 -3.16 26.66 30.50
N LEU A 45 -3.11 25.33 30.67
CA LEU A 45 -4.23 24.45 30.33
C LEU A 45 -5.36 24.59 31.35
N ASP A 46 -5.01 24.70 32.63
CA ASP A 46 -5.98 24.94 33.69
C ASP A 46 -6.66 26.30 33.55
N ARG A 47 -5.95 27.31 33.04
CA ARG A 47 -6.52 28.63 32.68
C ARG A 47 -7.56 28.53 31.57
N LEU A 48 -7.26 27.79 30.51
CA LEU A 48 -8.23 27.58 29.42
C LEU A 48 -9.50 26.91 29.95
N TYR A 49 -9.34 25.90 30.79
CA TYR A 49 -10.44 25.23 31.46
C TYR A 49 -11.24 26.20 32.34
N TRP A 50 -10.57 26.96 33.22
CA TRP A 50 -11.20 27.97 34.07
C TRP A 50 -12.02 28.98 33.28
N ASN A 51 -11.45 29.56 32.23
CA ASN A 51 -12.15 30.54 31.39
C ASN A 51 -13.39 29.93 30.69
N LEU A 52 -13.31 28.67 30.24
CA LEU A 52 -14.46 27.96 29.66
C LEU A 52 -15.59 27.75 30.67
N VAL A 53 -15.24 27.44 31.93
CA VAL A 53 -16.26 27.23 32.97
C VAL A 53 -16.88 28.56 33.37
N VAL A 54 -16.05 29.54 33.70
CA VAL A 54 -16.49 30.82 34.27
C VAL A 54 -17.31 31.65 33.28
N THR A 55 -17.09 31.50 31.97
CA THR A 55 -17.93 32.16 30.93
C THR A 55 -19.29 31.50 30.73
N GLY A 56 -19.43 30.21 31.09
CA GLY A 56 -20.67 29.44 30.90
C GLY A 56 -21.62 29.43 32.10
N VAL A 57 -21.19 29.91 33.26
CA VAL A 57 -22.01 29.95 34.47
C VAL A 57 -22.62 31.34 34.63
N ASP A 58 -23.95 31.43 34.55
CA ASP A 58 -24.68 32.65 34.91
C ASP A 58 -24.71 32.79 36.44
N HIS A 59 -24.21 33.91 36.94
CA HIS A 59 -24.08 34.14 38.38
C HIS A 59 -25.31 34.82 39.00
N GLY A 60 -26.29 35.22 38.19
CA GLY A 60 -27.55 35.86 38.59
C GLY A 60 -27.39 37.30 39.09
N ASP A 61 -28.44 38.12 38.94
CA ASP A 61 -28.53 39.45 39.58
C ASP A 61 -28.72 39.27 41.08
N ARG A 62 -27.85 39.84 41.90
CA ARG A 62 -27.93 39.74 43.37
C ARG A 62 -27.58 41.04 44.05
N ASP A 63 -28.50 41.47 44.92
CA ASP A 63 -28.57 42.81 45.47
C ASP A 63 -28.07 42.90 46.93
N GLU A 64 -27.04 42.14 47.35
CA GLU A 64 -26.58 42.19 48.76
C GLU A 64 -25.46 43.19 48.99
N VAL A 65 -24.66 43.47 47.96
CA VAL A 65 -23.51 44.38 48.00
C VAL A 65 -23.72 45.57 47.06
N VAL A 66 -23.29 46.76 47.46
CA VAL A 66 -23.33 48.01 46.68
C VAL A 66 -21.97 48.68 46.68
N VAL A 67 -21.59 49.28 45.56
CA VAL A 67 -20.37 50.10 45.46
C VAL A 67 -20.73 51.56 45.25
N ILE A 68 -20.19 52.41 46.11
CA ILE A 68 -20.18 53.87 45.94
C ILE A 68 -18.79 54.26 45.48
N SER A 69 -18.65 54.59 44.20
CA SER A 69 -17.37 54.91 43.59
C SER A 69 -17.13 56.41 43.53
N ILE A 70 -15.91 56.83 43.85
CA ILE A 70 -15.41 58.14 43.43
C ILE A 70 -15.06 58.02 41.96
N ASP A 71 -16.01 58.40 41.11
CA ASP A 71 -15.93 58.33 39.67
C ASP A 71 -15.46 59.66 39.05
N LYS A 72 -15.32 59.67 37.71
CA LYS A 72 -14.99 60.88 36.94
C LYS A 72 -15.96 62.03 37.23
N LYS A 73 -17.24 61.72 37.46
CA LYS A 73 -18.28 62.70 37.81
C LYS A 73 -18.00 63.35 39.16
N THR A 74 -17.62 62.57 40.16
CA THR A 74 -17.24 63.06 41.48
C THR A 74 -16.03 63.98 41.40
N ILE A 75 -15.00 63.59 40.64
CA ILE A 75 -13.80 64.43 40.45
C ILE A 75 -14.13 65.72 39.67
N ALA A 76 -15.00 65.65 38.66
CA ALA A 76 -15.41 66.82 37.89
C ALA A 76 -16.22 67.83 38.73
N GLU A 77 -17.07 67.35 39.63
CA GLU A 77 -17.92 68.20 40.47
C GLU A 77 -17.23 68.69 41.75
N LEU A 78 -16.32 67.90 42.34
CA LEU A 78 -15.69 68.18 43.64
C LEU A 78 -14.18 68.47 43.57
N GLY A 79 -13.50 68.25 42.44
CA GLY A 79 -12.04 68.38 42.30
C GLY A 79 -11.27 67.09 42.62
N SER A 80 -9.96 67.06 42.32
CA SER A 80 -9.08 65.90 42.57
C SER A 80 -8.53 65.86 44.00
N GLY A 81 -8.48 64.66 44.60
CA GLY A 81 -7.65 64.21 45.74
C GLY A 81 -7.67 65.00 47.06
N GLU A 82 -7.40 66.30 47.01
CA GLU A 82 -7.35 67.22 48.14
C GLU A 82 -8.67 67.98 48.37
N SER A 83 -9.62 67.91 47.42
CA SER A 83 -10.81 68.78 47.42
C SER A 83 -12.05 68.23 48.14
N TYR A 84 -12.17 66.92 48.40
CA TYR A 84 -13.20 66.39 49.30
C TYR A 84 -12.58 66.03 50.66
N ALA A 85 -12.86 66.88 51.65
CA ALA A 85 -12.32 66.76 53.00
C ALA A 85 -12.93 65.58 53.76
N ARG A 86 -12.29 65.18 54.88
CA ARG A 86 -12.82 64.21 55.86
C ARG A 86 -14.26 64.53 56.30
N THR A 87 -14.64 65.80 56.24
CA THR A 87 -16.01 66.28 56.48
C THR A 87 -17.01 65.82 55.41
N SER A 88 -16.62 65.71 54.15
CA SER A 88 -17.46 65.17 53.08
C SER A 88 -17.71 63.68 53.28
N HIS A 89 -16.70 62.91 53.72
CA HIS A 89 -16.90 61.50 54.09
C HIS A 89 -17.85 61.35 55.28
N ALA A 90 -17.74 62.23 56.27
CA ALA A 90 -18.67 62.26 57.40
C ALA A 90 -20.12 62.48 56.93
N GLN A 91 -20.35 63.40 55.99
CA GLN A 91 -21.69 63.67 55.43
C GLN A 91 -22.25 62.52 54.61
N VAL A 92 -21.41 61.82 53.83
CA VAL A 92 -21.84 60.62 53.12
C VAL A 92 -22.20 59.52 54.10
N LEU A 93 -21.35 59.27 55.11
CA LEU A 93 -21.64 58.28 56.15
C LEU A 93 -22.95 58.59 56.88
N ASP A 94 -23.24 59.85 57.21
CA ASP A 94 -24.49 60.24 57.88
C ASP A 94 -25.75 59.87 57.05
N ARG A 95 -25.64 59.72 55.72
CA ARG A 95 -26.75 59.29 54.84
C ARG A 95 -26.86 57.79 54.63
N LEU A 96 -25.84 57.03 55.03
CA LEU A 96 -25.80 55.58 54.85
C LEU A 96 -26.31 54.81 56.08
N GLY A 97 -27.03 55.46 56.99
CA GLY A 97 -27.47 54.82 58.24
C GLY A 97 -28.45 53.65 58.08
N ALA A 98 -29.01 53.45 56.89
CA ALA A 98 -29.83 52.29 56.57
C ALA A 98 -29.02 51.07 56.07
N ALA A 99 -27.72 51.22 55.83
CA ALA A 99 -26.84 50.14 55.39
C ALA A 99 -26.60 49.12 56.51
N ALA A 100 -26.38 47.86 56.15
CA ALA A 100 -26.06 46.81 57.13
C ALA A 100 -24.61 46.97 57.65
N SER A 101 -23.68 47.28 56.75
CA SER A 101 -22.31 47.67 57.09
C SER A 101 -21.76 48.59 56.02
N VAL A 102 -20.82 49.47 56.38
CA VAL A 102 -20.15 50.37 55.44
C VAL A 102 -18.65 50.18 55.52
N VAL A 103 -18.03 49.78 54.41
CA VAL A 103 -16.57 49.70 54.26
C VAL A 103 -16.09 51.00 53.60
N LEU A 104 -15.22 51.73 54.30
CA LEU A 104 -14.67 52.99 53.80
C LEU A 104 -13.24 52.77 53.27
N ASP A 105 -13.13 52.38 52.01
CA ASP A 105 -11.88 52.12 51.29
C ASP A 105 -11.20 53.40 50.79
N MET A 106 -10.50 54.07 51.70
CA MET A 106 -9.70 55.25 51.38
C MET A 106 -8.37 55.24 52.13
N THR A 107 -7.37 55.91 51.56
CA THR A 107 -6.07 56.06 52.22
C THR A 107 -6.19 57.04 53.40
N MET A 108 -6.20 56.50 54.63
CA MET A 108 -6.36 57.27 55.87
C MET A 108 -5.27 57.00 56.90
N PHE A 109 -4.02 56.94 56.44
CA PHE A 109 -2.86 56.61 57.28
C PHE A 109 -2.32 57.78 58.11
N SER A 110 -2.56 59.02 57.66
CA SER A 110 -2.09 60.25 58.31
C SER A 110 -3.24 61.12 58.80
N ALA A 111 -2.96 61.90 59.84
CA ALA A 111 -3.91 62.84 60.42
C ALA A 111 -4.23 63.98 59.44
N ALA A 112 -5.50 64.32 59.32
CA ALA A 112 -6.01 65.35 58.42
C ALA A 112 -7.03 66.28 59.11
N SER A 113 -7.25 67.45 58.52
CA SER A 113 -8.31 68.36 58.97
C SER A 113 -9.68 67.69 58.75
N GLY A 114 -10.49 67.61 59.82
CA GLY A 114 -11.81 66.98 59.78
C GLY A 114 -11.88 65.52 60.28
N ASP A 115 -10.77 64.90 60.72
CA ASP A 115 -10.80 63.55 61.31
C ASP A 115 -11.74 63.46 62.53
N ARG A 116 -11.91 64.56 63.28
CA ARG A 116 -12.90 64.63 64.38
C ARG A 116 -14.34 64.49 63.89
N ALA A 117 -14.68 65.14 62.78
CA ALA A 117 -16.01 65.05 62.19
C ALA A 117 -16.26 63.65 61.63
N LEU A 118 -15.25 63.08 60.96
CA LEU A 118 -15.33 61.72 60.40
C LEU A 118 -15.42 60.66 61.50
N ALA A 119 -14.54 60.68 62.50
CA ALA A 119 -14.60 59.78 63.65
C ALA A 119 -15.96 59.85 64.36
N GLY A 120 -16.53 61.06 64.49
CA GLY A 120 -17.87 61.25 65.04
C GLY A 120 -18.97 60.59 64.19
N ALA A 121 -18.89 60.68 62.87
CA ALA A 121 -19.83 60.00 61.97
C ALA A 121 -19.68 58.47 62.00
N ILE A 122 -18.44 57.97 61.98
CA ILE A 122 -18.12 56.55 62.11
C ILE A 122 -18.71 55.98 63.41
N ALA A 123 -18.47 56.65 64.54
CA ALA A 123 -18.97 56.22 65.85
C ALA A 123 -20.51 56.29 65.95
N ARG A 124 -21.16 57.27 65.31
CA ARG A 124 -22.63 57.36 65.26
C ARG A 124 -23.26 56.21 64.49
N GLN A 125 -22.66 55.83 63.37
CA GLN A 125 -23.16 54.72 62.56
C GLN A 125 -22.95 53.38 63.27
N GLY A 126 -21.77 53.15 63.85
CA GLY A 126 -21.48 51.94 64.64
C GLY A 126 -21.36 50.65 63.81
N HIS A 127 -21.47 50.73 62.49
CA HIS A 127 -21.35 49.60 61.54
C HIS A 127 -20.34 49.91 60.41
N VAL A 128 -19.34 50.73 60.70
CA VAL A 128 -18.31 51.13 59.74
C VAL A 128 -17.03 50.31 59.93
N VAL A 129 -16.52 49.74 58.84
CA VAL A 129 -15.28 48.97 58.77
C VAL A 129 -14.21 49.79 58.03
N LEU A 130 -13.02 49.85 58.60
CA LEU A 130 -11.87 50.51 57.96
C LEU A 130 -10.84 49.49 57.48
N PRO A 131 -10.34 49.60 56.24
CA PRO A 131 -9.31 48.71 55.75
C PRO A 131 -7.93 49.08 56.31
N ALA A 132 -7.18 48.06 56.73
CA ALA A 132 -5.74 48.13 56.94
C ALA A 132 -5.03 47.73 55.64
N HIS A 133 -3.95 48.43 55.28
CA HIS A 133 -3.20 48.14 54.06
C HIS A 133 -1.97 47.31 54.37
N VAL A 134 -1.75 46.23 53.62
CA VAL A 134 -0.58 45.36 53.79
C VAL A 134 0.39 45.66 52.64
N SER A 135 1.62 46.07 52.97
CA SER A 135 2.66 46.28 51.96
C SER A 135 3.30 44.95 51.58
N GLN A 136 3.23 44.59 50.29
CA GLN A 136 3.93 43.45 49.71
C GLN A 136 5.34 43.90 49.23
N GLU A 137 6.25 44.26 50.14
CA GLU A 137 7.67 44.42 49.77
C GLU A 137 8.44 43.13 50.08
N ALA A 138 9.08 42.56 49.06
CA ALA A 138 9.69 41.21 49.03
C ALA A 138 10.81 40.93 50.06
N THR A 139 11.10 41.84 50.98
CA THR A 139 12.23 41.75 51.93
C THR A 139 11.84 41.86 53.41
N ARG A 140 10.58 42.14 53.73
CA ARG A 140 10.07 42.14 55.12
C ARG A 140 8.70 41.48 55.17
N ALA A 141 8.46 40.70 56.23
CA ALA A 141 7.14 40.20 56.58
C ALA A 141 6.11 41.36 56.57
N ASP A 142 4.89 41.01 56.18
CA ASP A 142 3.72 41.87 55.97
C ASP A 142 3.67 43.11 56.88
N THR A 143 4.19 44.24 56.40
CA THR A 143 4.04 45.50 57.15
C THR A 143 2.62 46.01 56.97
N VAL A 144 1.84 45.91 58.04
CA VAL A 144 0.44 46.37 58.07
C VAL A 144 0.38 47.85 58.47
N LEU A 145 -0.06 48.69 57.53
CA LEU A 145 -0.39 50.09 57.75
C LEU A 145 -1.84 50.20 58.24
N LEU A 146 -1.98 50.52 59.52
CA LEU A 146 -3.26 50.76 60.17
C LEU A 146 -3.81 52.17 59.87
N PRO A 147 -5.13 52.36 59.88
CA PRO A 147 -5.73 53.70 59.84
C PRO A 147 -5.28 54.58 61.00
N GLU A 148 -5.40 55.90 60.83
CA GLU A 148 -5.11 56.89 61.87
C GLU A 148 -5.86 56.57 63.18
N ALA A 149 -5.17 56.79 64.32
CA ALA A 149 -5.59 56.26 65.62
C ALA A 149 -6.99 56.68 66.07
N ARG A 150 -7.47 57.89 65.74
CA ARG A 150 -8.81 58.37 66.10
C ARG A 150 -9.88 57.71 65.25
N LEU A 151 -9.64 57.56 63.95
CA LEU A 151 -10.57 56.86 63.06
C LEU A 151 -10.66 55.39 63.43
N ARG A 152 -9.51 54.78 63.73
CA ARG A 152 -9.39 53.40 64.20
C ARG A 152 -10.19 53.13 65.47
N ALA A 153 -10.13 54.03 66.45
CA ALA A 153 -10.87 53.89 67.71
C ALA A 153 -12.38 54.07 67.55
N ALA A 154 -12.83 54.74 66.48
CA ALA A 154 -14.26 54.95 66.20
C ALA A 154 -14.88 53.82 65.37
N ALA A 155 -14.08 53.08 64.60
CA ALA A 155 -14.55 52.04 63.69
C ALA A 155 -15.10 50.81 64.44
N ALA A 156 -16.10 50.17 63.87
CA ALA A 156 -16.68 48.93 64.40
C ALA A 156 -15.74 47.74 64.24
N ALA A 157 -14.93 47.77 63.17
CA ALA A 157 -13.94 46.76 62.87
C ALA A 157 -12.82 47.30 61.97
N ILE A 158 -11.70 46.58 61.95
CA ILE A 158 -10.58 46.82 61.05
C ILE A 158 -10.28 45.50 60.36
N GLY A 159 -10.18 45.51 59.04
CA GLY A 159 -9.83 44.32 58.26
C GLY A 159 -8.70 44.59 57.28
N GLN A 160 -7.83 43.61 57.06
CA GLN A 160 -6.80 43.68 56.02
C GLN A 160 -7.40 43.33 54.64
N ARG A 161 -6.71 43.66 53.55
CA ARG A 161 -7.25 43.54 52.17
C ARG A 161 -6.28 42.86 51.19
N SER A 162 -5.68 41.78 51.66
CA SER A 162 -4.76 40.96 50.89
C SER A 162 -5.51 40.01 49.98
N VAL A 163 -5.24 40.15 48.69
CA VAL A 163 -5.77 39.31 47.62
C VAL A 163 -4.70 38.33 47.15
N MET A 164 -5.13 37.12 46.82
CA MET A 164 -4.29 36.11 46.19
C MET A 164 -4.26 36.34 44.68
N LEU A 165 -3.07 36.55 44.12
CA LEU A 165 -2.87 36.80 42.69
C LEU A 165 -2.22 35.61 41.99
N GLY A 166 -2.81 35.21 40.86
CA GLY A 166 -2.25 34.23 39.95
C GLY A 166 -1.15 34.81 39.06
N SER A 167 -0.71 34.00 38.09
CA SER A 167 0.41 34.34 37.18
C SER A 167 0.29 35.62 36.40
N ASP A 168 -0.95 35.94 36.07
CA ASP A 168 -1.29 36.98 35.13
C ASP A 168 -1.91 38.17 35.86
N HIS A 169 -1.61 38.34 37.15
CA HIS A 169 -2.27 39.29 38.07
C HIS A 169 -3.79 39.08 38.20
N LEU A 170 -4.25 37.87 37.90
CA LEU A 170 -5.65 37.47 38.07
C LEU A 170 -5.97 37.26 39.55
N VAL A 171 -7.09 37.83 40.01
CA VAL A 171 -7.58 37.57 41.38
C VAL A 171 -8.12 36.16 41.45
N GLN A 172 -7.52 35.33 42.30
CA GLN A 172 -7.92 33.92 42.51
C GLN A 172 -8.60 33.69 43.85
N GLY A 173 -8.46 34.63 44.79
CA GLY A 173 -8.96 34.50 46.14
C GLY A 173 -8.45 35.58 47.07
N ILE A 174 -8.51 35.30 48.36
CA ILE A 174 -8.04 36.20 49.42
C ILE A 174 -7.18 35.45 50.43
N VAL A 175 -6.37 36.20 51.16
CA VAL A 175 -5.78 35.71 52.41
C VAL A 175 -6.75 36.11 53.54
N PRO A 176 -7.48 35.18 54.16
CA PRO A 176 -8.53 35.51 55.13
C PRO A 176 -8.00 36.07 56.46
N TYR A 177 -6.78 35.68 56.87
CA TYR A 177 -6.17 36.10 58.14
C TYR A 177 -4.68 36.35 57.95
N ILE A 178 -4.17 37.47 58.47
CA ILE A 178 -2.73 37.78 58.46
C ILE A 178 -2.25 38.07 59.89
N HIS A 179 -1.07 37.58 60.23
CA HIS A 179 -0.36 37.94 61.45
C HIS A 179 0.50 39.17 61.17
N ALA A 180 0.16 40.30 61.77
CA ALA A 180 1.01 41.49 61.68
C ALA A 180 2.10 41.43 62.77
N ASP A 181 3.36 41.69 62.42
CA ASP A 181 4.51 41.69 63.35
C ASP A 181 4.30 42.54 64.62
N ASN A 182 3.40 43.53 64.58
CA ASN A 182 3.09 44.48 65.65
C ASN A 182 1.71 44.29 66.32
N ALA A 183 0.95 43.25 65.98
CA ALA A 183 -0.38 42.99 66.56
C ALA A 183 -0.40 41.64 67.29
N GLU A 184 -0.86 41.60 68.55
CA GLU A 184 -1.06 40.37 69.31
C GLU A 184 -2.18 39.46 68.74
N ALA A 185 -2.96 39.97 67.78
CA ALA A 185 -4.11 39.28 67.20
C ALA A 185 -4.03 39.24 65.66
N GLU A 186 -4.47 38.11 65.08
CA GLU A 186 -4.70 37.97 63.64
C GLU A 186 -5.67 39.05 63.13
N LEU A 187 -5.34 39.66 61.99
CA LEU A 187 -6.20 40.61 61.30
C LEU A 187 -7.02 39.89 60.22
N PRO A 188 -8.36 39.85 60.36
CA PRO A 188 -9.24 39.25 59.35
C PRO A 188 -9.34 40.10 58.09
N HIS A 189 -9.75 39.49 56.98
CA HIS A 189 -9.99 40.21 55.73
C HIS A 189 -11.18 41.18 55.86
N VAL A 190 -11.12 42.33 55.18
CA VAL A 190 -12.14 43.39 55.23
C VAL A 190 -13.53 42.89 54.83
N ALA A 191 -13.60 41.97 53.88
CA ALA A 191 -14.83 41.29 53.47
C ALA A 191 -15.47 40.49 54.61
N LEU A 192 -14.66 39.76 55.40
CA LEU A 192 -15.16 38.98 56.55
C LEU A 192 -15.67 39.91 57.66
N GLU A 193 -14.96 41.01 57.90
CA GLU A 193 -15.39 42.03 58.87
C GLU A 193 -16.66 42.76 58.45
N ALA A 194 -16.81 43.07 57.16
CA ALA A 194 -18.03 43.67 56.62
C ALA A 194 -19.24 42.74 56.84
N ILE A 195 -19.12 41.46 56.51
CA ILE A 195 -20.16 40.44 56.72
C ILE A 195 -20.49 40.28 58.21
N ARG A 196 -19.47 40.23 59.07
CA ARG A 196 -19.63 40.12 60.54
C ARG A 196 -20.36 41.32 61.11
N VAL A 197 -19.99 42.54 60.71
CA VAL A 197 -20.60 43.79 61.17
C VAL A 197 -22.03 43.93 60.64
N ALA A 198 -22.29 43.48 59.41
CA ALA A 198 -23.64 43.41 58.83
C ALA A 198 -24.56 42.41 59.54
N GLY A 199 -24.02 41.53 60.39
CA GLY A 199 -24.78 40.46 61.05
C GLY A 199 -25.22 39.35 60.09
N ALA A 200 -24.60 39.26 58.91
CA ALA A 200 -24.88 38.23 57.92
C ALA A 200 -24.14 36.94 58.26
N SER A 201 -24.79 35.79 58.06
CA SER A 201 -24.20 34.47 58.29
C SER A 201 -23.60 33.91 57.01
N LEU A 202 -22.34 33.48 57.06
CA LEU A 202 -21.70 32.78 55.95
C LEU A 202 -22.30 31.37 55.78
N PRO A 203 -22.73 30.96 54.56
CA PRO A 203 -23.24 29.61 54.32
C PRO A 203 -22.23 28.51 54.67
N ALA A 204 -20.96 28.85 54.52
CA ALA A 204 -19.79 28.03 54.77
C ALA A 204 -19.46 27.80 56.26
N GLY A 205 -20.06 28.57 57.18
CA GLY A 205 -19.65 28.59 58.59
C GLY A 205 -18.30 29.31 58.78
N ASP A 206 -17.44 28.77 59.66
CA ASP A 206 -16.10 29.33 59.90
C ASP A 206 -15.17 29.04 58.71
N VAL A 207 -14.72 30.11 58.05
CA VAL A 207 -13.83 30.09 56.89
C VAL A 207 -12.48 29.48 57.25
N ARG A 208 -12.06 29.50 58.52
CA ARG A 208 -10.81 28.90 59.00
C ARG A 208 -10.66 27.42 58.63
N HIS A 209 -11.77 26.68 58.57
CA HIS A 209 -11.77 25.28 58.18
C HIS A 209 -11.68 25.04 56.67
N GLN A 210 -11.77 26.10 55.87
CA GLN A 210 -11.76 26.07 54.41
C GLN A 210 -10.49 26.67 53.82
N VAL A 211 -9.63 27.19 54.68
CA VAL A 211 -8.31 27.70 54.32
C VAL A 211 -7.42 26.54 53.88
N GLN A 212 -6.81 26.70 52.70
CA GLN A 212 -5.98 25.66 52.10
C GLN A 212 -4.76 26.28 51.40
N ASP A 213 -3.70 25.49 51.30
CA ASP A 213 -2.49 25.86 50.59
C ASP A 213 -2.75 25.89 49.08
N HIS A 214 -2.62 27.07 48.47
CA HIS A 214 -2.78 27.24 47.02
C HIS A 214 -1.46 27.56 46.35
N VAL A 215 -1.26 26.97 45.18
CA VAL A 215 -0.07 27.22 44.37
C VAL A 215 -0.28 28.53 43.63
N SER A 216 0.42 29.57 44.06
CA SER A 216 0.55 30.82 43.31
C SER A 216 1.68 30.69 42.28
N ASN A 217 1.83 31.72 41.45
CA ASN A 217 2.72 31.65 40.30
C ASN A 217 4.18 31.36 40.69
N LEU A 218 4.92 30.65 39.84
CA LEU A 218 6.28 30.13 40.11
C LEU A 218 6.38 29.03 41.18
N GLY A 219 5.29 28.34 41.50
CA GLY A 219 5.32 27.21 42.44
C GLY A 219 5.51 27.64 43.90
N HIS A 220 5.29 28.93 44.18
CA HIS A 220 5.17 29.41 45.55
C HIS A 220 3.82 28.96 46.09
N VAL A 221 3.80 28.40 47.30
CA VAL A 221 2.56 27.96 47.92
C VAL A 221 2.15 29.06 48.89
N GLU A 222 1.07 29.77 48.57
CA GLU A 222 0.43 30.69 49.51
C GLU A 222 -0.32 29.85 50.54
N THR A 223 0.35 29.63 51.67
CA THR A 223 -0.22 28.96 52.82
C THR A 223 -1.29 29.83 53.44
N GLY A 224 -2.36 29.22 53.92
CA GLY A 224 -3.38 29.99 54.62
C GLY A 224 -4.30 30.82 53.71
N SER A 225 -4.43 30.50 52.42
CA SER A 225 -5.26 31.24 51.45
C SER A 225 -6.65 30.62 51.24
N LEU A 226 -7.57 31.41 50.71
CA LEU A 226 -8.94 31.02 50.38
C LEU A 226 -9.22 31.33 48.91
N ALA A 227 -9.31 30.30 48.08
CA ALA A 227 -9.68 30.45 46.67
C ALA A 227 -11.20 30.65 46.52
N LEU A 228 -11.60 31.51 45.58
CA LEU A 228 -13.00 31.88 45.36
C LEU A 228 -13.41 31.64 43.92
N PHE A 229 -14.64 31.16 43.71
CA PHE A 229 -15.19 30.95 42.38
C PHE A 229 -15.76 32.29 41.89
N LEU A 230 -14.92 33.07 41.22
CA LEU A 230 -15.25 34.41 40.75
C LEU A 230 -15.78 34.39 39.31
N PRO A 231 -16.83 35.16 38.99
CA PRO A 231 -17.37 35.27 37.64
C PRO A 231 -16.44 36.03 36.69
N ALA A 232 -16.58 35.79 35.38
CA ALA A 232 -15.82 36.48 34.34
C ALA A 232 -16.30 37.93 34.14
N ARG A 233 -17.56 38.20 34.48
CA ARG A 233 -18.18 39.53 34.49
C ARG A 233 -18.99 39.67 35.77
N PHE A 234 -18.87 40.83 36.40
CA PHE A 234 -19.56 41.10 37.64
C PHE A 234 -20.32 42.41 37.52
N ASP A 235 -21.65 42.31 37.58
CA ASP A 235 -22.55 43.46 37.58
C ASP A 235 -22.88 43.81 39.04
N LEU A 236 -22.49 45.01 39.46
CA LEU A 236 -22.75 45.53 40.80
C LEU A 236 -23.54 46.80 40.65
N ASP A 237 -24.47 47.02 41.59
CA ASP A 237 -25.06 48.33 41.75
C ASP A 237 -23.99 49.35 42.14
N ARG A 238 -23.76 50.29 41.22
CA ARG A 238 -22.75 51.35 41.34
C ARG A 238 -23.42 52.70 41.42
N TYR A 239 -23.10 53.45 42.47
CA TYR A 239 -23.54 54.83 42.63
C TYR A 239 -22.35 55.78 42.70
N SER A 240 -22.51 56.97 42.12
CA SER A 240 -21.50 58.01 42.18
C SER A 240 -21.46 58.63 43.59
N TYR A 241 -20.27 58.76 44.15
CA TYR A 241 -20.06 59.36 45.47
C TYR A 241 -20.69 60.76 45.60
N VAL A 242 -20.57 61.60 44.58
CA VAL A 242 -21.18 62.95 44.60
C VAL A 242 -22.71 62.91 44.60
N ASP A 243 -23.34 61.90 44.00
CA ASP A 243 -24.79 61.76 43.99
C ASP A 243 -25.32 61.37 45.37
N VAL A 244 -24.60 60.52 46.09
CA VAL A 244 -24.90 60.20 47.50
C VAL A 244 -24.66 61.43 48.39
N LEU A 245 -23.56 62.15 48.19
CA LEU A 245 -23.25 63.40 48.91
C LEU A 245 -24.26 64.52 48.63
N LYS A 246 -24.98 64.50 47.51
CA LYS A 246 -26.05 65.47 47.19
C LYS A 246 -27.46 64.96 47.49
N GLY A 247 -27.62 63.68 47.84
CA GLY A 247 -28.91 63.08 48.23
C GLY A 247 -29.79 62.80 47.02
N ARG A 248 -29.17 62.57 45.85
CA ARG A 248 -29.86 62.24 44.59
C ARG A 248 -30.28 60.77 44.54
N ILE A 249 -29.66 59.92 45.36
CA ILE A 249 -29.96 58.47 45.45
C ILE A 249 -30.80 58.20 46.69
N PRO A 250 -31.91 57.43 46.58
CA PRO A 250 -32.77 57.11 47.72
C PRO A 250 -32.12 56.10 48.67
N GLU A 251 -32.46 56.15 49.97
CA GLU A 251 -31.97 55.21 50.98
C GLU A 251 -32.33 53.74 50.70
N SER A 252 -33.35 53.48 49.87
CA SER A 252 -33.71 52.11 49.44
C SER A 252 -32.59 51.42 48.66
N ALA A 253 -31.67 52.19 48.05
CA ALA A 253 -30.57 51.65 47.26
C ALA A 253 -29.57 50.81 48.08
N TRP A 254 -29.40 51.12 49.37
CA TRP A 254 -28.44 50.46 50.26
C TRP A 254 -29.05 49.89 51.55
N ARG A 255 -30.39 49.93 51.69
CA ARG A 255 -31.07 49.48 52.90
C ARG A 255 -30.83 47.99 53.15
N GLY A 256 -30.19 47.66 54.27
CA GLY A 256 -29.86 46.28 54.63
C GLY A 256 -28.76 45.64 53.76
N ARG A 257 -28.07 46.43 52.92
CA ARG A 257 -27.00 45.98 52.03
C ARG A 257 -25.63 46.33 52.61
N ILE A 258 -24.59 45.63 52.18
CA ILE A 258 -23.20 45.95 52.49
C ILE A 258 -22.69 46.97 51.48
N VAL A 259 -22.23 48.12 51.97
CA VAL A 259 -21.81 49.23 51.11
C VAL A 259 -20.29 49.38 51.14
N PHE A 260 -19.66 49.36 49.97
CA PHE A 260 -18.24 49.68 49.79
C PHE A 260 -18.10 51.07 49.20
N ILE A 261 -17.34 51.94 49.86
CA ILE A 261 -17.04 53.29 49.40
C ILE A 261 -15.56 53.36 49.07
N GLY A 262 -15.19 53.70 47.84
CA GLY A 262 -13.77 53.75 47.50
C GLY A 262 -13.45 54.55 46.24
N ASP A 263 -12.16 54.76 46.05
CA ASP A 263 -11.63 55.47 44.89
C ASP A 263 -11.56 54.53 43.67
N ALA A 264 -12.32 54.84 42.61
CA ALA A 264 -12.31 54.09 41.36
C ALA A 264 -11.37 54.69 40.30
N MET A 265 -10.69 55.79 40.61
CA MET A 265 -9.94 56.62 39.67
C MET A 265 -8.43 56.68 39.95
N SER A 266 -7.98 56.37 41.17
CA SER A 266 -6.56 56.36 41.51
C SER A 266 -5.87 55.05 41.10
N ASP A 267 -4.92 55.12 40.17
CA ASP A 267 -4.06 54.00 39.77
C ASP A 267 -3.10 53.54 40.89
N LEU A 268 -2.92 54.35 41.95
CA LEU A 268 -2.14 53.98 43.14
C LEU A 268 -2.78 52.85 43.97
N SER A 269 -4.06 52.55 43.72
CA SER A 269 -4.78 51.44 44.38
C SER A 269 -4.60 50.08 43.68
N GLY A 270 -3.98 50.06 42.49
CA GLY A 270 -3.81 48.85 41.66
C GLY A 270 -5.04 48.55 40.79
N VAL A 271 -4.80 48.15 39.55
CA VAL A 271 -5.83 47.56 38.65
C VAL A 271 -5.68 46.05 38.73
N TYR A 272 -6.79 45.36 38.93
CA TYR A 272 -6.85 43.91 39.02
C TYR A 272 -7.59 43.33 37.83
N ASP A 273 -7.14 42.19 37.34
CA ASP A 273 -7.83 41.46 36.28
C ASP A 273 -8.60 40.29 36.90
N LEU A 274 -9.87 40.12 36.52
CA LEU A 274 -10.68 38.92 36.85
C LEU A 274 -10.55 37.83 35.81
N SER A 275 -10.34 38.23 34.56
CA SER A 275 -10.25 37.34 33.42
C SER A 275 -9.34 37.97 32.37
N THR A 276 -8.76 37.11 31.53
CA THR A 276 -7.95 37.50 30.37
C THR A 276 -8.77 38.06 29.22
N SER A 277 -10.11 38.02 29.28
CA SER A 277 -11.00 38.59 28.26
C SER A 277 -11.26 40.09 28.45
N GLU A 278 -11.45 40.84 27.36
CA GLU A 278 -11.81 42.28 27.42
C GLU A 278 -13.05 42.51 28.30
N GLY A 279 -12.91 43.37 29.31
CA GLY A 279 -13.98 43.74 30.26
C GLY A 279 -13.83 43.21 31.69
N GLY A 280 -12.77 42.44 32.00
CA GLY A 280 -12.51 41.89 33.34
C GLY A 280 -11.69 42.77 34.30
N ARG A 281 -11.42 44.03 33.95
CA ARG A 281 -10.63 44.95 34.79
C ARG A 281 -11.46 45.49 35.94
N LEU A 282 -11.11 45.12 37.16
CA LEU A 282 -11.68 45.66 38.39
C LEU A 282 -10.74 46.65 39.07
N ARG A 283 -11.35 47.64 39.72
CA ARG A 283 -10.70 48.51 40.70
C ARG A 283 -10.75 47.86 42.08
N ARG A 284 -9.89 48.31 42.98
CA ARG A 284 -9.71 47.64 44.28
C ARG A 284 -10.99 47.51 45.11
N VAL A 285 -11.76 48.59 45.22
CA VAL A 285 -13.05 48.58 45.92
C VAL A 285 -14.06 47.58 45.32
N GLU A 286 -13.99 47.36 44.01
CA GLU A 286 -14.86 46.41 43.31
C GLU A 286 -14.42 44.97 43.57
N VAL A 287 -13.12 44.72 43.73
CA VAL A 287 -12.60 43.41 44.14
C VAL A 287 -13.08 43.05 45.55
N ASP A 288 -12.98 43.97 46.51
CA ASP A 288 -13.45 43.72 47.89
C ASP A 288 -14.98 43.47 47.94
N ALA A 289 -15.74 44.24 47.16
CA ALA A 289 -17.18 44.03 47.01
C ALA A 289 -17.52 42.66 46.38
N LEU A 290 -16.79 42.28 45.33
CA LEU A 290 -16.95 40.99 44.67
C LEU A 290 -16.61 39.81 45.58
N VAL A 291 -15.48 39.89 46.28
CA VAL A 291 -15.07 38.89 47.27
C VAL A 291 -16.15 38.72 48.33
N THR A 292 -16.72 39.83 48.81
CA THR A 292 -17.79 39.81 49.80
C THR A 292 -19.03 39.10 49.28
N GLN A 293 -19.45 39.41 48.05
CA GLN A 293 -20.58 38.73 47.41
C GLN A 293 -20.30 37.23 47.22
N ALA A 294 -19.10 36.85 46.78
CA ALA A 294 -18.70 35.45 46.59
C ALA A 294 -18.72 34.66 47.91
N LEU A 295 -18.31 35.29 49.03
CA LEU A 295 -18.37 34.70 50.36
C LEU A 295 -19.81 34.51 50.85
N LEU A 296 -20.68 35.50 50.63
CA LEU A 296 -22.12 35.42 50.95
C LEU A 296 -22.82 34.32 50.14
N ASP A 297 -22.42 34.14 48.88
CA ASP A 297 -22.93 33.06 48.02
C ASP A 297 -22.39 31.67 48.39
N GLY A 298 -21.41 31.57 49.29
CA GLY A 298 -20.74 30.31 49.64
C GLY A 298 -19.86 29.75 48.52
N ARG A 299 -19.40 30.58 47.59
CA ARG A 299 -18.59 30.22 46.41
C ARG A 299 -17.10 30.06 46.74
N ILE A 300 -16.82 29.29 47.78
CA ILE A 300 -15.45 28.99 48.21
C ILE A 300 -14.98 27.74 47.47
N LEU A 301 -13.86 27.85 46.76
CA LEU A 301 -13.23 26.69 46.12
C LEU A 301 -12.67 25.77 47.19
N ARG A 302 -12.99 24.48 47.08
CA ARG A 302 -12.38 23.44 47.88
C ARG A 302 -11.44 22.64 47.02
N ARG A 303 -10.21 22.49 47.47
CA ARG A 303 -9.27 21.52 46.93
C ARG A 303 -9.43 20.20 47.66
N GLU A 304 -9.34 19.12 46.90
CA GLU A 304 -9.35 17.77 47.44
C GLU A 304 -8.06 17.46 48.22
N PRO A 305 -8.13 16.60 49.25
CA PRO A 305 -6.93 16.06 49.89
C PRO A 305 -5.98 15.44 48.86
N ALA A 306 -4.68 15.67 49.03
CA ALA A 306 -3.66 15.17 48.10
C ALA A 306 -3.77 13.65 47.84
N ALA A 307 -4.21 12.87 48.84
CA ALA A 307 -4.43 11.43 48.69
C ALA A 307 -5.54 11.09 47.68
N ILE A 308 -6.65 11.84 47.68
CA ILE A 308 -7.75 11.67 46.73
C ILE A 308 -7.29 12.11 45.34
N GLN A 309 -6.60 13.25 45.25
CA GLN A 309 -6.03 13.74 43.99
C GLN A 309 -5.11 12.69 43.36
N VAL A 310 -4.17 12.12 44.12
CA VAL A 310 -3.28 11.04 43.65
C VAL A 310 -4.07 9.80 43.24
N GLY A 311 -5.07 9.38 44.03
CA GLY A 311 -5.90 8.21 43.71
C GLY A 311 -6.66 8.37 42.39
N VAL A 312 -7.29 9.53 42.16
CA VAL A 312 -8.00 9.86 40.92
C VAL A 312 -7.01 9.92 39.75
N SER A 313 -5.88 10.58 39.93
CA SER A 313 -4.82 10.68 38.91
C SER A 313 -4.31 9.32 38.44
N VAL A 314 -4.05 8.43 39.39
CA VAL A 314 -3.63 7.05 39.11
C VAL A 314 -4.72 6.28 38.39
N ALA A 315 -5.99 6.44 38.79
CA ALA A 315 -7.11 5.78 38.12
C ALA A 315 -7.28 6.24 36.67
N VAL A 316 -7.18 7.54 36.40
CA VAL A 316 -7.29 8.11 35.05
C VAL A 316 -6.13 7.65 34.15
N ALA A 317 -4.89 7.72 34.66
CA ALA A 317 -3.71 7.27 33.93
C ALA A 317 -3.74 5.76 33.63
N THR A 318 -4.18 4.95 34.60
CA THR A 318 -4.32 3.50 34.44
C THR A 318 -5.43 3.16 33.45
N GLY A 319 -6.56 3.87 33.49
CA GLY A 319 -7.63 3.76 32.49
C GLY A 319 -7.14 4.04 31.08
N MET A 320 -6.40 5.13 30.88
CA MET A 320 -5.79 5.47 29.58
C MET A 320 -4.83 4.38 29.10
N LEU A 321 -3.95 3.88 29.98
CA LEU A 321 -3.02 2.79 29.65
C LEU A 321 -3.76 1.52 29.24
N LEU A 322 -4.81 1.13 29.98
CA LEU A 322 -5.64 -0.04 29.68
C LEU A 322 -6.34 0.11 28.32
N ILE A 323 -6.87 1.29 27.99
CA ILE A 323 -7.47 1.57 26.69
C ILE A 323 -6.44 1.38 25.57
N CYS A 324 -5.23 1.93 25.74
CA CYS A 324 -4.15 1.78 24.77
C CYS A 324 -3.69 0.33 24.58
N MET A 325 -3.78 -0.51 25.62
CA MET A 325 -3.37 -1.93 25.53
C MET A 325 -4.48 -2.86 25.04
N LEU A 326 -5.73 -2.63 25.44
CA LEU A 326 -6.84 -3.57 25.21
C LEU A 326 -7.62 -3.28 23.93
N VAL A 327 -7.64 -2.03 23.44
CA VAL A 327 -8.46 -1.64 22.30
C VAL A 327 -7.64 -1.66 20.99
N PRO A 328 -8.01 -2.53 20.03
CA PRO A 328 -7.32 -2.59 18.75
C PRO A 328 -7.85 -1.57 17.71
N GLY A 329 -6.93 -1.07 16.87
CA GLY A 329 -7.24 -0.28 15.68
C GLY A 329 -7.70 1.16 15.98
N TRP A 330 -8.41 1.75 15.02
CA TRP A 330 -8.90 3.13 15.08
C TRP A 330 -9.85 3.40 16.27
N ARG A 331 -10.53 2.35 16.76
CA ARG A 331 -11.41 2.41 17.93
C ARG A 331 -10.68 2.87 19.21
N MET A 332 -9.37 2.63 19.29
CA MET A 332 -8.55 3.09 20.41
C MET A 332 -8.60 4.62 20.54
N TYR A 333 -8.50 5.35 19.42
CA TYR A 333 -8.55 6.81 19.41
C TYR A 333 -9.89 7.32 19.91
N ALA A 334 -10.99 6.74 19.43
CA ALA A 334 -12.34 7.11 19.85
C ALA A 334 -12.57 6.86 21.35
N VAL A 335 -12.15 5.71 21.87
CA VAL A 335 -12.31 5.38 23.30
C VAL A 335 -11.40 6.24 24.18
N ALA A 336 -10.17 6.55 23.74
CA ALA A 336 -9.27 7.45 24.48
C ALA A 336 -9.81 8.88 24.55
N ILE A 337 -10.36 9.41 23.45
CA ILE A 337 -11.02 10.72 23.43
C ILE A 337 -12.25 10.71 24.34
N ALA A 338 -13.07 9.66 24.27
CA ALA A 338 -14.25 9.52 25.13
C ALA A 338 -13.89 9.45 26.63
N TRP A 339 -12.78 8.77 26.97
CA TRP A 339 -12.26 8.71 28.34
C TRP A 339 -11.85 10.09 28.86
N MET A 340 -11.10 10.85 28.06
CA MET A 340 -10.72 12.22 28.43
C MET A 340 -11.93 13.14 28.53
N ALA A 341 -12.87 13.06 27.58
CA ALA A 341 -14.10 13.85 27.63
C ALA A 341 -14.91 13.56 28.89
N THR A 342 -15.03 12.28 29.27
CA THR A 342 -15.73 11.87 30.51
C THR A 342 -15.06 12.46 31.74
N PHE A 343 -13.72 12.42 31.81
CA PHE A 343 -12.98 13.01 32.93
C PHE A 343 -13.18 14.53 33.04
N VAL A 344 -13.11 15.25 31.91
CA VAL A 344 -13.39 16.70 31.89
C VAL A 344 -14.83 16.99 32.33
N SER A 345 -15.81 16.23 31.85
CA SER A 345 -17.21 16.42 32.23
C SER A 345 -17.45 16.17 33.72
N VAL A 346 -16.82 15.15 34.30
CA VAL A 346 -16.92 14.87 35.75
C VAL A 346 -16.28 16.01 36.56
N SER A 347 -15.09 16.48 36.16
CA SER A 347 -14.43 17.64 36.79
C SER A 347 -15.29 18.90 36.70
N LEU A 348 -15.94 19.14 35.55
CA LEU A 348 -16.83 20.28 35.33
C LEU A 348 -18.04 20.24 36.26
N VAL A 349 -18.68 19.07 36.39
CA VAL A 349 -19.83 18.89 37.29
C VAL A 349 -19.41 19.12 38.74
N LEU A 350 -18.26 18.58 39.16
CA LEU A 350 -17.70 18.77 40.50
C LEU A 350 -17.43 20.25 40.81
N LEU A 351 -16.88 20.99 39.86
CA LEU A 351 -16.58 22.41 40.02
C LEU A 351 -17.86 23.26 40.09
N VAL A 352 -18.82 23.05 39.19
CA VAL A 352 -20.03 23.88 39.08
C VAL A 352 -21.04 23.61 40.22
N HIS A 353 -21.23 22.34 40.62
CA HIS A 353 -22.26 21.98 41.60
C HIS A 353 -21.75 21.88 43.03
N TRP A 354 -20.47 21.53 43.21
CA TRP A 354 -19.89 21.27 44.54
C TRP A 354 -18.64 22.11 44.84
N SER A 355 -18.27 23.05 43.96
CA SER A 355 -17.12 23.95 44.12
C SER A 355 -15.78 23.23 44.35
N TYR A 356 -15.66 21.99 43.86
CA TYR A 356 -14.40 21.23 43.92
C TYR A 356 -13.52 21.54 42.73
N TRP A 357 -12.31 22.02 42.99
CA TRP A 357 -11.32 22.30 41.96
C TRP A 357 -10.32 21.17 41.81
N MET A 358 -10.24 20.62 40.60
CA MET A 358 -9.24 19.63 40.20
C MET A 358 -8.41 20.16 39.02
N PRO A 359 -7.08 20.29 39.15
CA PRO A 359 -6.22 20.71 38.05
C PRO A 359 -6.19 19.62 36.97
N LEU A 360 -6.56 20.01 35.75
CA LEU A 360 -6.66 19.11 34.60
C LEU A 360 -5.37 19.06 33.79
N GLY A 361 -4.60 20.15 33.74
CA GLY A 361 -3.38 20.29 32.93
C GLY A 361 -2.39 19.15 33.14
N PRO A 362 -1.97 18.87 34.39
CA PRO A 362 -1.09 17.74 34.69
C PRO A 362 -1.63 16.38 34.23
N MET A 363 -2.94 16.14 34.38
CA MET A 363 -3.58 14.90 33.95
C MET A 363 -3.61 14.73 32.44
N PHE A 364 -3.91 15.80 31.71
CA PHE A 364 -3.86 15.82 30.25
C PHE A 364 -2.46 15.48 29.74
N ALA A 365 -1.41 16.08 30.33
CA ALA A 365 -0.04 15.81 29.96
C ALA A 365 0.36 14.34 30.19
N VAL A 366 0.00 13.76 31.34
CA VAL A 366 0.25 12.34 31.64
C VAL A 366 -0.46 11.44 30.63
N CYS A 367 -1.73 11.70 30.33
CA CYS A 367 -2.50 10.92 29.35
C CYS A 367 -1.92 11.03 27.94
N ALA A 368 -1.49 12.23 27.52
CA ALA A 368 -0.85 12.45 26.23
C ALA A 368 0.49 11.70 26.11
N LEU A 369 1.31 11.69 27.17
CA LEU A 369 2.56 10.93 27.21
C LEU A 369 2.32 9.42 27.12
N ILE A 370 1.35 8.90 27.89
CA ILE A 370 0.96 7.48 27.82
C ILE A 370 0.51 7.12 26.40
N PHE A 371 -0.33 7.97 25.80
CA PHE A 371 -0.84 7.76 24.45
C PHE A 371 0.28 7.81 23.41
N ALA A 372 1.18 8.80 23.46
CA ALA A 372 2.30 8.93 22.55
C ALA A 372 3.26 7.72 22.65
N PHE A 373 3.58 7.30 23.87
CA PHE A 373 4.43 6.13 24.11
C PHE A 373 3.78 4.84 23.57
N CYS A 374 2.49 4.61 23.86
CA CYS A 374 1.78 3.44 23.37
C CYS A 374 1.65 3.45 21.84
N GLY A 375 1.40 4.63 21.25
CA GLY A 375 1.39 4.84 19.81
C GLY A 375 2.72 4.48 19.16
N TRP A 376 3.84 4.96 19.73
CA TRP A 376 5.19 4.65 19.27
C TRP A 376 5.49 3.15 19.33
N ARG A 377 5.17 2.49 20.45
CA ARG A 377 5.35 1.03 20.59
C ARG A 377 4.54 0.24 19.56
N ARG A 378 3.33 0.69 19.28
CA ARG A 378 2.42 0.04 18.34
C ARG A 378 2.90 0.21 16.90
N ALA A 379 3.37 1.40 16.54
CA ALA A 379 4.04 1.65 15.26
C ALA A 379 5.30 0.79 15.10
N GLY A 380 6.11 0.67 16.16
CA GLY A 380 7.28 -0.20 16.19
C GLY A 380 6.93 -1.68 15.95
N SER A 381 5.88 -2.19 16.60
CA SER A 381 5.42 -3.57 16.40
C SER A 381 4.89 -3.82 14.98
N LEU A 382 4.14 -2.87 14.40
CA LEU A 382 3.65 -2.96 13.03
C LEU A 382 4.83 -2.98 12.05
N ARG A 383 5.82 -2.10 12.26
CA ARG A 383 7.07 -2.08 11.48
C ARG A 383 7.78 -3.42 11.56
N THR A 384 7.94 -4.00 12.76
CA THR A 384 8.63 -5.29 12.92
C THR A 384 7.87 -6.44 12.25
N PHE A 385 6.54 -6.41 12.28
CA PHE A 385 5.69 -7.39 11.60
C PHE A 385 5.84 -7.30 10.08
N MET A 386 5.72 -6.10 9.52
CA MET A 386 5.91 -5.86 8.08
C MET A 386 7.31 -6.30 7.61
N LEU A 387 8.34 -6.07 8.43
CA LEU A 387 9.71 -6.50 8.15
C LEU A 387 9.89 -8.02 8.18
N LYS A 388 9.21 -8.72 9.08
CA LYS A 388 9.21 -10.19 9.09
C LYS A 388 8.52 -10.75 7.86
N GLU A 389 7.38 -10.18 7.48
CA GLU A 389 6.64 -10.58 6.28
C GLU A 389 7.46 -10.32 5.00
N TYR A 390 8.14 -9.16 4.94
CA TYR A 390 9.11 -8.84 3.89
C TYR A 390 10.21 -9.89 3.78
N GLY A 391 10.85 -10.28 4.88
CA GLY A 391 11.90 -11.29 4.88
C GLY A 391 11.42 -12.67 4.40
N LEU A 392 10.15 -13.01 4.66
CA LEU A 392 9.54 -14.27 4.23
C LEU A 392 9.24 -14.25 2.72
N LEU A 393 8.67 -13.16 2.22
CA LEU A 393 8.42 -12.93 0.79
C LEU A 393 9.71 -12.87 -0.03
N HIS A 394 10.75 -12.21 0.48
CA HIS A 394 12.05 -12.12 -0.18
C HIS A 394 12.73 -13.51 -0.32
N ARG A 395 12.60 -14.38 0.70
CA ARG A 395 13.10 -15.76 0.62
C ARG A 395 12.32 -16.62 -0.39
N LEU A 396 11.02 -16.40 -0.54
CA LEU A 396 10.19 -17.09 -1.53
C LEU A 396 10.52 -16.63 -2.96
N ALA A 397 10.73 -15.32 -3.14
CA ALA A 397 11.16 -14.72 -4.39
C ALA A 397 12.55 -15.20 -4.84
N GLY A 398 13.53 -15.22 -3.94
CA GLY A 398 14.89 -15.68 -4.24
C GLY A 398 14.98 -17.15 -4.70
N LYS A 399 13.99 -17.99 -4.36
CA LYS A 399 13.91 -19.37 -4.83
C LYS A 399 13.39 -19.53 -6.27
N HIS A 400 12.68 -18.53 -6.82
CA HIS A 400 11.93 -18.68 -8.07
C HIS A 400 12.15 -17.54 -9.08
N ALA A 401 12.95 -16.52 -8.77
CA ALA A 401 13.19 -15.42 -9.70
C ALA A 401 14.18 -15.81 -10.81
N PHE A 402 13.80 -15.55 -12.06
CA PHE A 402 14.69 -15.49 -13.21
C PHE A 402 15.88 -14.59 -12.88
N ALA A 403 17.09 -15.04 -13.21
CA ALA A 403 18.35 -14.35 -12.95
C ALA A 403 18.26 -12.85 -13.26
N GLY A 404 18.54 -11.98 -12.27
CA GLY A 404 18.67 -10.55 -12.53
C GLY A 404 18.14 -9.56 -11.49
N VAL A 405 17.98 -9.92 -10.20
CA VAL A 405 18.04 -8.89 -9.15
C VAL A 405 19.49 -8.84 -8.70
N PRO A 406 20.16 -7.67 -8.68
CA PRO A 406 21.53 -7.58 -8.19
C PRO A 406 21.54 -8.21 -6.80
N HIS A 407 22.39 -9.22 -6.63
CA HIS A 407 22.73 -9.71 -5.31
C HIS A 407 23.32 -8.51 -4.59
N ALA A 408 22.54 -7.84 -3.75
CA ALA A 408 23.05 -6.86 -2.81
C ALA A 408 23.84 -7.64 -1.76
N ALA A 409 24.99 -8.17 -2.19
CA ALA A 409 26.05 -8.65 -1.33
C ALA A 409 26.55 -7.43 -0.56
N GLY A 410 25.96 -7.20 0.61
CA GLY A 410 26.32 -6.09 1.49
C GLY A 410 25.16 -5.28 2.06
N VAL A 411 23.97 -5.84 2.27
CA VAL A 411 23.04 -5.23 3.22
C VAL A 411 23.38 -5.78 4.61
N ASP A 412 24.30 -5.09 5.26
CA ASP A 412 24.50 -5.16 6.69
C ASP A 412 23.16 -5.06 7.42
N THR A 413 23.14 -5.61 8.62
CA THR A 413 22.07 -5.76 9.62
C THR A 413 21.31 -4.48 10.03
N GLU A 414 20.98 -3.59 9.10
CA GLU A 414 20.15 -2.41 9.30
C GLU A 414 18.76 -2.62 8.71
N LEU A 415 17.74 -2.22 9.49
CA LEU A 415 16.33 -2.43 9.14
C LEU A 415 15.99 -1.68 7.82
N PRO A 416 15.34 -2.33 6.84
CA PRO A 416 15.03 -1.69 5.56
C PRO A 416 14.06 -0.52 5.72
N SER A 417 14.18 0.47 4.82
CA SER A 417 13.45 1.75 4.82
C SER A 417 12.02 1.60 4.27
N ALA A 418 11.14 2.58 4.50
CA ALA A 418 9.76 2.54 3.99
C ALA A 418 9.71 2.47 2.46
N ASP A 419 10.65 3.14 1.79
CA ASP A 419 10.78 3.17 0.34
C ASP A 419 11.16 1.79 -0.23
N GLU A 420 12.00 1.03 0.48
CA GLU A 420 12.38 -0.33 0.07
C GLU A 420 11.20 -1.31 0.13
N VAL A 421 10.26 -1.12 1.07
CA VAL A 421 9.03 -1.94 1.13
C VAL A 421 8.09 -1.59 -0.02
N GLU A 422 7.98 -0.31 -0.38
CA GLU A 422 7.17 0.12 -1.52
C GLU A 422 7.73 -0.42 -2.84
N ILE A 423 9.04 -0.31 -3.06
CA ILE A 423 9.74 -0.86 -4.23
C ILE A 423 9.54 -2.39 -4.31
N ALA A 424 9.66 -3.10 -3.19
CA ALA A 424 9.43 -4.53 -3.16
C ALA A 424 7.97 -4.91 -3.49
N MET A 425 7.00 -4.15 -3.00
CA MET A 425 5.58 -4.38 -3.31
C MET A 425 5.28 -4.14 -4.80
N GLN A 426 5.91 -3.12 -5.40
CA GLN A 426 5.84 -2.87 -6.83
C GLN A 426 6.45 -4.03 -7.64
N HIS A 427 7.60 -4.55 -7.22
CA HIS A 427 8.23 -5.73 -7.85
C HIS A 427 7.36 -6.99 -7.74
N ILE A 428 6.73 -7.25 -6.59
CA ILE A 428 5.82 -8.40 -6.42
C ILE A 428 4.63 -8.27 -7.37
N ARG A 429 4.02 -7.08 -7.47
CA ARG A 429 2.94 -6.85 -8.42
C ARG A 429 3.40 -7.02 -9.86
N ALA A 430 4.56 -6.48 -10.22
CA ALA A 430 5.13 -6.62 -11.56
C ALA A 430 5.37 -8.09 -11.92
N TRP A 431 5.87 -8.91 -10.99
CA TRP A 431 6.03 -10.35 -11.22
C TRP A 431 4.70 -11.09 -11.33
N GLN A 432 3.72 -10.77 -10.48
CA GLN A 432 2.39 -11.37 -10.59
C GLN A 432 1.77 -11.08 -11.96
N THR A 433 1.85 -9.84 -12.44
CA THR A 433 1.40 -9.48 -13.78
C THR A 433 2.19 -10.21 -14.86
N ALA A 434 3.52 -10.25 -14.77
CA ALA A 434 4.35 -10.93 -15.75
C ALA A 434 4.11 -12.45 -15.82
N TYR A 435 3.88 -13.13 -14.69
CA TYR A 435 3.54 -14.55 -14.67
C TYR A 435 2.17 -14.82 -15.29
N VAL A 436 1.18 -13.97 -14.98
CA VAL A 436 -0.16 -14.07 -15.58
C VAL A 436 -0.07 -13.85 -17.09
N ASP A 437 0.63 -12.81 -17.54
CA ASP A 437 0.83 -12.52 -18.96
C ASP A 437 1.58 -13.64 -19.68
N MET A 438 2.60 -14.22 -19.04
CA MET A 438 3.31 -15.38 -19.57
C MET A 438 2.38 -16.58 -19.74
N ILE A 439 1.59 -16.94 -18.73
CA ILE A 439 0.65 -18.07 -18.81
C ILE A 439 -0.43 -17.80 -19.88
N GLU A 440 -0.93 -16.57 -19.96
CA GLU A 440 -1.92 -16.13 -20.96
C GLU A 440 -1.39 -16.23 -22.40
N THR A 441 -0.11 -15.95 -22.63
CA THR A 441 0.51 -15.96 -23.97
C THR A 441 1.06 -17.31 -24.41
N LEU A 442 1.01 -18.35 -23.56
CA LEU A 442 1.47 -19.68 -23.96
C LEU A 442 0.65 -20.23 -25.13
N PRO A 443 1.31 -20.84 -26.14
CA PRO A 443 0.67 -21.27 -27.38
C PRO A 443 -0.21 -22.53 -27.23
N TYR A 444 -0.24 -23.12 -26.03
CA TYR A 444 -1.00 -24.34 -25.74
C TYR A 444 -2.16 -24.04 -24.78
N PRO A 445 -3.32 -24.70 -24.94
CA PRO A 445 -4.40 -24.66 -23.96
C PRO A 445 -3.95 -25.21 -22.60
N ILE A 446 -4.02 -24.38 -21.56
CA ILE A 446 -3.63 -24.72 -20.18
C ILE A 446 -4.80 -24.51 -19.23
N PHE A 447 -4.99 -25.48 -18.34
CA PHE A 447 -6.02 -25.53 -17.32
C PHE A 447 -5.38 -25.87 -15.97
N VAL A 448 -5.74 -25.14 -14.92
CA VAL A 448 -5.31 -25.44 -13.54
C VAL A 448 -6.49 -25.96 -12.75
N GLU A 449 -6.40 -27.20 -12.29
CA GLU A 449 -7.38 -27.85 -11.45
C GLU A 449 -6.91 -27.91 -9.99
N GLN A 450 -7.83 -27.65 -9.06
CA GLN A 450 -7.62 -27.80 -7.62
C GLN A 450 -8.90 -28.35 -6.97
N HIS A 451 -8.79 -29.46 -6.23
CA HIS A 451 -9.93 -30.12 -5.54
C HIS A 451 -11.17 -30.39 -6.42
N GLY A 452 -10.98 -30.82 -7.66
CA GLY A 452 -12.03 -31.14 -8.63
C GLY A 452 -12.67 -29.91 -9.28
N ARG A 453 -12.07 -28.72 -9.13
CA ARG A 453 -12.56 -27.48 -9.73
C ARG A 453 -11.46 -26.81 -10.55
N LEU A 454 -11.85 -26.25 -11.69
CA LEU A 454 -10.96 -25.44 -12.51
C LEU A 454 -10.77 -24.07 -11.85
N LEU A 455 -9.52 -23.73 -11.51
CA LEU A 455 -9.14 -22.46 -10.89
C LEU A 455 -8.76 -21.41 -11.93
N LEU A 456 -8.04 -21.81 -12.98
CA LEU A 456 -7.49 -20.90 -13.99
C LEU A 456 -7.43 -21.58 -15.36
N CYS A 457 -7.61 -20.79 -16.42
CA CYS A 457 -7.32 -21.18 -17.81
C CYS A 457 -6.73 -19.99 -18.57
N ASN A 458 -5.77 -20.25 -19.45
CA ASN A 458 -5.17 -19.22 -20.30
C ASN A 458 -6.02 -18.92 -21.55
N ALA A 459 -5.59 -17.99 -22.40
CA ALA A 459 -6.28 -17.65 -23.65
C ALA A 459 -6.53 -18.87 -24.54
N GLY A 460 -5.53 -19.75 -24.71
CA GLY A 460 -5.69 -21.01 -25.44
C GLY A 460 -6.72 -21.94 -24.82
N GLY A 461 -6.75 -22.04 -23.49
CA GLY A 461 -7.73 -22.81 -22.73
C GLY A 461 -9.15 -22.27 -22.88
N ARG A 462 -9.32 -20.94 -22.90
CA ARG A 462 -10.62 -20.31 -23.14
C ARG A 462 -11.15 -20.59 -24.55
N ALA A 463 -10.31 -20.42 -25.57
CA ALA A 463 -10.69 -20.74 -26.96
C ALA A 463 -11.08 -22.23 -27.11
N MET A 464 -10.37 -23.12 -26.40
CA MET A 464 -10.72 -24.54 -26.38
C MET A 464 -12.06 -24.81 -25.66
N LEU A 465 -12.35 -24.12 -24.56
CA LEU A 465 -13.65 -24.21 -23.88
C LEU A 465 -14.79 -23.71 -24.77
N GLU A 466 -14.59 -22.61 -25.51
CA GLU A 466 -15.56 -22.09 -26.47
C GLU A 466 -15.89 -23.12 -27.58
N THR A 467 -14.92 -23.95 -27.97
CA THR A 467 -15.15 -25.02 -28.95
C THR A 467 -16.08 -26.12 -28.41
N PHE A 468 -16.10 -26.34 -27.08
CA PHE A 468 -16.98 -27.30 -26.43
C PHE A 468 -18.31 -26.69 -25.95
N ASP A 469 -18.41 -25.36 -25.94
CA ASP A 469 -19.60 -24.62 -25.53
C ASP A 469 -20.61 -24.53 -26.70
N THR A 470 -21.42 -25.58 -26.84
CA THR A 470 -22.41 -25.69 -27.93
C THR A 470 -23.77 -25.06 -27.60
N ASP A 471 -24.07 -24.83 -26.31
CA ASP A 471 -25.36 -24.33 -25.80
C ASP A 471 -25.26 -23.01 -24.99
N GLY A 472 -24.07 -22.42 -24.87
CA GLY A 472 -23.81 -21.24 -24.01
C GLY A 472 -23.68 -21.58 -22.52
N ASP A 473 -23.49 -22.86 -22.19
CA ASP A 473 -23.22 -23.36 -20.83
C ASP A 473 -21.73 -23.64 -20.66
N ARG A 474 -20.99 -22.59 -20.27
CA ARG A 474 -19.56 -22.67 -19.95
C ARG A 474 -19.26 -23.69 -18.85
N ASP A 475 -20.17 -23.94 -17.91
CA ASP A 475 -19.96 -24.92 -16.84
C ASP A 475 -20.04 -26.36 -17.39
N ALA A 476 -20.81 -26.62 -18.44
CA ALA A 476 -20.81 -27.90 -19.14
C ALA A 476 -19.47 -28.17 -19.84
N ALA A 477 -18.91 -27.17 -20.53
CA ALA A 477 -17.60 -27.28 -21.18
C ALA A 477 -16.48 -27.54 -20.15
N VAL A 478 -16.49 -26.84 -19.00
CA VAL A 478 -15.53 -27.06 -17.90
C VAL A 478 -15.66 -28.47 -17.32
N ARG A 479 -16.88 -28.96 -17.09
CA ARG A 479 -17.11 -30.35 -16.64
C ARG A 479 -16.59 -31.37 -17.65
N HIS A 480 -16.75 -31.11 -18.95
CA HIS A 480 -16.25 -31.99 -19.99
C HIS A 480 -14.73 -32.12 -19.96
N VAL A 481 -14.00 -31.00 -19.90
CA VAL A 481 -12.52 -31.01 -19.79
C VAL A 481 -12.05 -31.71 -18.52
N LEU A 482 -12.69 -31.45 -17.38
CA LEU A 482 -12.36 -32.13 -16.12
C LEU A 482 -12.66 -33.64 -16.17
N SER A 483 -13.70 -34.06 -16.89
CA SER A 483 -14.02 -35.47 -17.07
C SER A 483 -13.00 -36.20 -17.96
N LEU A 484 -12.53 -35.55 -19.03
CA LEU A 484 -11.49 -36.07 -19.92
C LEU A 484 -10.16 -36.25 -19.19
N ALA A 485 -9.82 -35.31 -18.31
CA ALA A 485 -8.57 -35.33 -17.57
C ALA A 485 -8.64 -36.07 -16.22
N HIS A 486 -9.81 -36.59 -15.81
CA HIS A 486 -10.02 -37.08 -14.45
C HIS A 486 -9.03 -38.17 -14.05
N ASP A 487 -8.95 -39.23 -14.86
CA ASP A 487 -8.11 -40.40 -14.59
C ASP A 487 -6.62 -40.01 -14.56
N GLU A 488 -6.21 -39.20 -15.53
CA GLU A 488 -4.85 -38.71 -15.69
C GLU A 488 -4.42 -37.80 -14.53
N VAL A 489 -5.33 -36.95 -14.03
CA VAL A 489 -5.12 -36.12 -12.83
C VAL A 489 -4.98 -36.97 -11.57
N GLN A 490 -5.79 -38.02 -11.41
CA GLN A 490 -5.65 -38.92 -10.25
C GLN A 490 -4.31 -39.66 -10.28
N ILE A 491 -3.91 -40.17 -11.45
CA ILE A 491 -2.62 -40.86 -11.63
C ILE A 491 -1.45 -39.91 -11.38
N ALA A 492 -1.50 -38.69 -11.93
CA ALA A 492 -0.47 -37.69 -11.74
C ALA A 492 -0.34 -37.29 -10.25
N LYS A 493 -1.46 -37.00 -9.56
CA LYS A 493 -1.45 -36.65 -8.14
C LYS A 493 -0.96 -37.80 -7.24
N ALA A 494 -1.30 -39.05 -7.56
CA ALA A 494 -0.87 -40.22 -6.80
C ALA A 494 0.63 -40.53 -7.01
N SER A 495 1.13 -40.36 -8.23
CA SER A 495 2.53 -40.65 -8.57
C SER A 495 3.49 -39.48 -8.30
N GLY A 496 2.97 -38.25 -8.20
CA GLY A 496 3.75 -37.02 -8.08
C GLY A 496 4.59 -36.69 -9.32
N LYS A 497 4.36 -37.38 -10.45
CA LYS A 497 5.10 -37.21 -11.71
C LYS A 497 4.18 -36.67 -12.81
N ILE A 498 4.80 -36.10 -13.84
CA ILE A 498 4.11 -35.72 -15.07
C ILE A 498 3.58 -36.98 -15.72
N HIS A 499 2.30 -36.98 -16.08
CA HIS A 499 1.68 -38.05 -16.83
C HIS A 499 1.14 -37.52 -18.15
N SER A 500 1.18 -38.34 -19.20
CA SER A 500 0.80 -37.94 -20.55
C SER A 500 -0.06 -39.00 -21.21
N ALA A 501 -1.15 -38.60 -21.85
CA ALA A 501 -2.08 -39.49 -22.56
C ALA A 501 -2.42 -38.94 -23.94
N GLU A 502 -2.44 -39.82 -24.94
CA GLU A 502 -2.93 -39.49 -26.27
C GLU A 502 -4.45 -39.60 -26.34
N LEU A 503 -5.06 -38.64 -27.02
CA LEU A 503 -6.51 -38.57 -27.17
C LEU A 503 -6.90 -37.96 -28.50
N THR A 504 -8.02 -38.42 -29.03
CA THR A 504 -8.57 -37.90 -30.29
C THR A 504 -9.70 -36.93 -29.96
N LEU A 505 -9.44 -35.64 -30.13
CA LEU A 505 -10.43 -34.57 -29.96
C LEU A 505 -10.71 -33.93 -31.31
N ASN A 506 -11.99 -33.82 -31.66
CA ASN A 506 -12.46 -33.19 -32.91
C ASN A 506 -11.76 -33.74 -34.18
N GLY A 507 -11.49 -35.05 -34.21
CA GLY A 507 -10.82 -35.72 -35.33
C GLY A 507 -9.30 -35.47 -35.42
N ARG A 508 -8.71 -34.75 -34.48
CA ARG A 508 -7.26 -34.49 -34.40
C ARG A 508 -6.65 -35.23 -33.21
N THR A 509 -5.43 -35.70 -33.37
CA THR A 509 -4.69 -36.40 -32.31
C THR A 509 -3.99 -35.36 -31.44
N GLN A 510 -4.40 -35.27 -30.18
CA GLN A 510 -3.79 -34.39 -29.19
C GLN A 510 -3.12 -35.21 -28.09
N MET A 511 -2.05 -34.66 -27.53
CA MET A 511 -1.39 -35.16 -26.34
C MET A 511 -1.83 -34.30 -25.15
N MET A 512 -2.42 -34.92 -24.14
CA MET A 512 -2.68 -34.26 -22.87
C MET A 512 -1.55 -34.56 -21.90
N MET A 513 -1.03 -33.51 -21.27
CA MET A 513 -0.01 -33.60 -20.23
C MET A 513 -0.60 -33.07 -18.93
N VAL A 514 -0.49 -33.86 -17.87
CA VAL A 514 -0.94 -33.49 -16.53
C VAL A 514 0.26 -33.42 -15.59
N THR A 515 0.51 -32.22 -15.07
CA THR A 515 1.61 -31.93 -14.15
C THR A 515 1.04 -31.59 -12.77
N PRO A 516 1.28 -32.42 -11.75
CA PRO A 516 0.78 -32.17 -10.40
C PRO A 516 1.67 -31.13 -9.70
N PHE A 517 1.08 -30.17 -8.97
CA PHE A 517 1.83 -29.15 -8.21
C PHE A 517 1.10 -28.77 -6.91
N GLY A 518 1.84 -28.33 -5.88
CA GLY A 518 1.29 -28.08 -4.54
C GLY A 518 2.39 -27.93 -3.47
N ASP A 519 1.98 -27.59 -2.25
CA ASP A 519 2.88 -27.14 -1.18
C ASP A 519 3.80 -28.26 -0.63
N GLY A 520 5.04 -27.88 -0.32
CA GLY A 520 6.22 -28.74 -0.26
C GLY A 520 6.32 -29.77 0.87
N GLU A 521 7.36 -30.62 0.73
CA GLU A 521 7.90 -31.67 1.60
C GLU A 521 7.03 -32.87 2.01
N GLN A 522 5.69 -32.84 1.84
CA GLN A 522 4.85 -34.02 2.15
C GLN A 522 3.79 -34.33 1.07
N HIS A 523 4.23 -34.77 -0.12
CA HIS A 523 3.55 -35.72 -1.03
C HIS A 523 2.01 -35.64 -1.24
N ARG A 524 1.39 -34.47 -1.11
CA ARG A 524 0.02 -34.24 -1.57
C ARG A 524 -0.03 -33.03 -2.49
N SER A 525 0.14 -33.28 -3.78
CA SER A 525 -0.11 -32.30 -4.81
C SER A 525 -1.57 -31.85 -4.72
N THR A 526 -1.78 -30.62 -4.26
CA THR A 526 -3.12 -30.05 -4.05
C THR A 526 -3.75 -29.57 -5.36
N ALA A 527 -2.93 -29.27 -6.38
CA ALA A 527 -3.34 -28.81 -7.69
C ALA A 527 -2.73 -29.63 -8.84
N SER A 528 -3.25 -29.47 -10.04
CA SER A 528 -2.71 -30.07 -11.27
C SER A 528 -2.89 -29.14 -12.46
N MET A 529 -1.87 -29.07 -13.30
CA MET A 529 -1.87 -28.32 -14.56
C MET A 529 -2.12 -29.31 -15.69
N ILE A 530 -3.16 -29.09 -16.48
CA ILE A 530 -3.54 -29.89 -17.64
C ILE A 530 -3.21 -29.06 -18.88
N CYS A 531 -2.45 -29.62 -19.80
CA CYS A 531 -2.03 -28.98 -21.05
C CYS A 531 -2.38 -29.88 -22.23
N PHE A 532 -2.90 -29.31 -23.33
CA PHE A 532 -3.18 -30.03 -24.57
C PHE A 532 -2.23 -29.59 -25.69
N VAL A 533 -1.60 -30.54 -26.37
CA VAL A 533 -0.67 -30.28 -27.49
C VAL A 533 -1.17 -31.02 -28.72
N ASP A 534 -1.38 -30.32 -29.84
CA ASP A 534 -1.74 -30.96 -31.12
C ASP A 534 -0.51 -31.66 -31.72
N ILE A 535 -0.57 -32.98 -31.83
CA ILE A 535 0.50 -33.83 -32.39
C ILE A 535 0.09 -34.49 -33.71
N HIS A 536 -1.07 -34.12 -34.27
CA HIS A 536 -1.65 -34.80 -35.41
C HIS A 536 -0.73 -34.80 -36.64
N ASN A 537 -0.18 -33.65 -37.01
CA ASN A 537 0.70 -33.52 -38.18
C ASN A 537 2.03 -34.26 -38.00
N ILE A 538 2.59 -34.22 -36.79
CA ILE A 538 3.86 -34.89 -36.47
C ILE A 538 3.69 -36.41 -36.59
N LYS A 539 2.59 -36.94 -36.04
CA LYS A 539 2.30 -38.38 -36.09
C LYS A 539 2.02 -38.86 -37.52
N ALA A 540 1.29 -38.09 -38.31
CA ALA A 540 1.03 -38.40 -39.71
C ALA A 540 2.32 -38.49 -40.54
N ALA A 541 3.28 -37.57 -40.32
CA ALA A 541 4.58 -37.60 -41.00
C ALA A 541 5.40 -38.85 -40.63
N VAL A 542 5.50 -39.17 -39.33
CA VAL A 542 6.25 -40.34 -38.84
C VAL A 542 5.68 -41.66 -39.39
N GLU A 543 4.36 -41.77 -39.52
CA GLU A 543 3.73 -42.98 -40.04
C GLU A 543 3.95 -43.15 -41.56
N SER A 544 4.00 -42.05 -42.31
CA SER A 544 4.36 -42.04 -43.74
C SER A 544 5.78 -42.56 -43.97
N ASP A 545 6.76 -42.06 -43.21
CA ASP A 545 8.16 -42.51 -43.32
C ASP A 545 8.31 -43.99 -43.00
N ARG A 546 7.57 -44.50 -42.02
CA ARG A 546 7.57 -45.92 -41.65
C ARG A 546 7.05 -46.82 -42.77
N LEU A 547 6.00 -46.40 -43.48
CA LEU A 547 5.45 -47.15 -44.62
C LEU A 547 6.46 -47.22 -45.77
N THR A 548 7.11 -46.09 -46.06
CA THR A 548 8.16 -45.98 -47.09
C THR A 548 9.35 -46.89 -46.80
N LEU A 549 9.88 -46.89 -45.57
CA LEU A 549 11.00 -47.76 -45.17
C LEU A 549 10.67 -49.27 -45.25
N ARG A 550 9.42 -49.66 -44.98
CA ARG A 550 9.00 -51.08 -45.07
C ARG A 550 9.04 -51.60 -46.50
N HIS A 551 8.59 -50.81 -47.47
CA HIS A 551 8.67 -51.20 -48.89
C HIS A 551 10.12 -51.32 -49.38
N MET A 552 11.04 -50.49 -48.88
CA MET A 552 12.47 -50.56 -49.25
C MET A 552 13.18 -51.80 -48.75
N ALA A 553 12.92 -52.20 -47.50
CA ALA A 553 13.48 -53.43 -46.95
C ALA A 553 13.04 -54.65 -47.75
N HIS A 554 11.84 -54.61 -48.35
CA HIS A 554 11.33 -55.66 -49.22
C HIS A 554 12.08 -55.72 -50.56
N ASP A 555 12.28 -54.57 -51.21
CA ASP A 555 12.85 -54.53 -52.56
C ASP A 555 14.38 -54.69 -52.59
N LEU A 556 15.10 -54.35 -51.50
CA LEU A 556 16.52 -54.68 -51.34
C LEU A 556 16.75 -56.16 -51.00
N ARG A 557 15.80 -56.79 -50.30
CA ARG A 557 15.90 -58.20 -49.90
C ARG A 557 15.86 -59.12 -51.13
N ASN A 558 15.05 -58.80 -52.13
CA ASN A 558 14.91 -59.63 -53.33
C ASN A 558 16.23 -59.85 -54.11
N PRO A 559 16.96 -58.83 -54.58
CA PRO A 559 18.22 -59.04 -55.30
C PRO A 559 19.30 -59.64 -54.41
N LEU A 560 19.37 -59.26 -53.13
CA LEU A 560 20.34 -59.83 -52.18
C LEU A 560 20.08 -61.32 -51.91
N SER A 561 18.82 -61.75 -51.84
CA SER A 561 18.45 -63.17 -51.74
C SER A 561 18.83 -63.95 -53.01
N THR A 562 18.71 -63.34 -54.18
CA THR A 562 19.15 -63.95 -55.46
C THR A 562 20.68 -64.05 -55.53
N VAL A 563 21.43 -63.02 -55.11
CA VAL A 563 22.91 -63.09 -55.00
C VAL A 563 23.32 -64.22 -54.07
N LEU A 564 22.68 -64.33 -52.91
CA LEU A 564 22.98 -65.38 -51.93
C LEU A 564 22.69 -66.77 -52.50
N SER A 565 21.55 -66.93 -53.19
CA SER A 565 21.15 -68.20 -53.81
C SER A 565 22.12 -68.62 -54.92
N LEU A 566 22.55 -67.69 -55.78
CA LEU A 566 23.55 -67.94 -56.84
C LEU A 566 24.93 -68.29 -56.27
N LEU A 567 25.32 -67.70 -55.14
CA LEU A 567 26.57 -68.04 -54.44
C LEU A 567 26.47 -69.42 -53.75
N GLU A 568 25.33 -69.75 -53.15
CA GLU A 568 25.06 -71.05 -52.51
C GLU A 568 25.03 -72.20 -53.53
N GLU A 569 24.37 -71.99 -54.68
CA GLU A 569 24.29 -72.96 -55.78
C GLU A 569 25.69 -73.26 -56.37
N ARG A 570 26.58 -72.27 -56.41
CA ARG A 570 27.96 -72.44 -56.91
C ARG A 570 28.91 -73.02 -55.87
N ASN A 571 28.71 -72.77 -54.57
CA ASN A 571 29.49 -73.39 -53.48
C ASN A 571 29.36 -74.93 -53.44
N HIS A 572 28.45 -75.52 -54.23
CA HIS A 572 28.28 -76.97 -54.39
C HIS A 572 28.81 -77.52 -55.73
N ALA A 573 29.37 -76.68 -56.61
CA ALA A 573 29.89 -77.09 -57.92
C ALA A 573 31.40 -76.82 -58.03
N ASP A 574 32.22 -77.87 -57.91
CA ASP A 574 33.68 -77.80 -58.15
C ASP A 574 33.98 -77.60 -59.65
N GLY A 575 34.29 -76.35 -60.03
CA GLY A 575 34.72 -76.02 -61.39
C GLY A 575 35.16 -74.57 -61.56
N ALA A 576 36.28 -74.37 -62.28
CA ALA A 576 36.97 -73.10 -62.51
C ALA A 576 36.03 -71.93 -62.86
N THR A 577 36.37 -70.75 -62.33
CA THR A 577 35.58 -69.51 -62.41
C THR A 577 35.25 -69.14 -63.85
N ASP A 578 33.97 -69.22 -64.20
CA ASP A 578 33.45 -68.79 -65.49
C ASP A 578 33.38 -67.26 -65.49
N GLU A 579 33.97 -66.62 -66.49
CA GLU A 579 34.06 -65.15 -66.58
C GLU A 579 32.66 -64.52 -66.67
N ASP A 580 31.70 -65.26 -67.23
CA ASP A 580 30.28 -64.90 -67.33
C ASP A 580 29.58 -64.88 -65.96
N PHE A 581 29.89 -65.81 -65.05
CA PHE A 581 29.30 -65.84 -63.70
C PHE A 581 29.75 -64.66 -62.85
N LEU A 582 31.05 -64.33 -62.88
CA LEU A 582 31.57 -63.14 -62.20
C LEU A 582 30.96 -61.86 -62.78
N THR A 583 30.73 -61.83 -64.09
CA THR A 583 30.10 -60.71 -64.78
C THR A 583 28.64 -60.54 -64.34
N ASP A 584 27.86 -61.62 -64.22
CA ASP A 584 26.47 -61.56 -63.77
C ASP A 584 26.34 -61.25 -62.27
N LEU A 585 27.23 -61.79 -61.43
CA LEU A 585 27.32 -61.42 -60.02
C LEU A 585 27.65 -59.92 -59.86
N HIS A 586 28.63 -59.41 -60.63
CA HIS A 586 28.95 -57.99 -60.65
C HIS A 586 27.75 -57.14 -61.06
N LYS A 587 27.03 -57.49 -62.13
CA LYS A 587 25.83 -56.77 -62.56
C LYS A 587 24.78 -56.68 -61.45
N LEU A 588 24.56 -57.77 -60.70
CA LEU A 588 23.54 -57.84 -59.65
C LEU A 588 23.94 -57.09 -58.37
N VAL A 589 25.21 -57.12 -57.99
CA VAL A 589 25.75 -56.32 -56.87
C VAL A 589 25.72 -54.83 -57.22
N ASP A 590 26.15 -54.48 -58.43
CA ASP A 590 26.15 -53.11 -58.94
C ASP A 590 24.71 -52.56 -59.07
N TYR A 591 23.76 -53.40 -59.47
CA TYR A 591 22.32 -53.07 -59.40
C TYR A 591 21.87 -52.77 -57.97
N SER A 592 22.18 -53.64 -57.00
CA SER A 592 21.78 -53.45 -55.60
C SER A 592 22.40 -52.19 -54.98
N LEU A 593 23.66 -51.89 -55.32
CA LEU A 593 24.34 -50.67 -54.90
C LEU A 593 23.69 -49.43 -55.50
N ARG A 594 23.33 -49.45 -56.80
CA ARG A 594 22.58 -48.38 -57.45
C ARG A 594 21.23 -48.13 -56.78
N VAL A 595 20.45 -49.17 -56.47
CA VAL A 595 19.16 -49.04 -55.77
C VAL A 595 19.34 -48.32 -54.42
N ALA A 596 20.35 -48.73 -53.63
CA ALA A 596 20.63 -48.14 -52.33
C ALA A 596 21.09 -46.67 -52.44
N GLN A 597 21.93 -46.36 -53.43
CA GLN A 597 22.40 -45.01 -53.71
C GLN A 597 21.26 -44.11 -54.18
N ASP A 598 20.47 -44.53 -55.15
CA ASP A 598 19.34 -43.76 -55.68
C ASP A 598 18.27 -43.53 -54.61
N PHE A 599 18.02 -44.51 -53.74
CA PHE A 599 17.14 -44.32 -52.60
C PHE A 599 17.68 -43.27 -51.61
N THR A 600 18.95 -43.38 -51.20
CA THR A 600 19.57 -42.40 -50.29
C THR A 600 19.43 -40.99 -50.85
N GLN A 601 19.50 -40.85 -52.17
CA GLN A 601 19.40 -39.59 -52.89
C GLN A 601 17.96 -39.09 -52.97
N LEU A 602 16.99 -39.98 -53.21
CA LEU A 602 15.56 -39.65 -53.14
C LEU A 602 15.17 -39.18 -51.73
N SER A 603 15.60 -39.89 -50.68
CA SER A 603 15.36 -39.49 -49.29
C SER A 603 15.96 -38.12 -48.98
N ARG A 604 17.18 -37.84 -49.46
CA ARG A 604 17.78 -36.50 -49.35
C ARG A 604 16.99 -35.43 -50.10
N ALA A 605 16.51 -35.73 -51.30
CA ALA A 605 15.72 -34.80 -52.11
C ALA A 605 14.39 -34.41 -51.44
N GLU A 606 13.71 -35.36 -50.79
CA GLU A 606 12.47 -35.11 -50.03
C GLU A 606 12.70 -34.25 -48.79
N HIS A 607 13.90 -34.29 -48.21
CA HIS A 607 14.27 -33.59 -46.97
C HIS A 607 15.17 -32.37 -47.18
N LEU A 608 15.26 -31.82 -48.40
CA LEU A 608 16.08 -30.64 -48.66
C LEU A 608 15.62 -29.47 -47.78
N ASP A 609 16.58 -28.84 -47.10
CA ASP A 609 16.36 -27.60 -46.36
C ASP A 609 16.32 -26.43 -47.35
N THR A 610 15.13 -25.85 -47.51
CA THR A 610 14.89 -24.72 -48.41
C THR A 610 15.59 -23.44 -47.95
N ARG A 611 16.06 -23.38 -46.69
CA ARG A 611 16.84 -22.23 -46.17
C ARG A 611 18.25 -22.14 -46.75
N ALA A 612 18.76 -23.22 -47.34
CA ALA A 612 20.11 -23.30 -47.89
C ALA A 612 20.17 -23.09 -49.42
N TYR A 613 19.09 -22.61 -50.03
CA TYR A 613 19.03 -22.39 -51.47
C TYR A 613 19.85 -21.17 -51.89
N VAL A 614 20.60 -21.33 -52.98
CA VAL A 614 21.42 -20.27 -53.58
C VAL A 614 20.90 -19.95 -54.98
N ALA A 615 21.24 -18.78 -55.51
CA ALA A 615 20.94 -18.45 -56.90
C ALA A 615 21.81 -19.32 -57.83
N VAL A 616 21.17 -20.09 -58.72
CA VAL A 616 21.82 -20.99 -59.67
C VAL A 616 21.42 -20.58 -61.08
N SER A 617 22.40 -20.37 -61.96
CA SER A 617 22.16 -20.14 -63.40
C SER A 617 21.61 -21.41 -64.03
N ALA A 618 20.42 -21.34 -64.64
CA ALA A 618 19.82 -22.47 -65.34
C ALA A 618 20.59 -22.80 -66.63
N ASN A 619 21.19 -21.80 -67.26
CA ASN A 619 22.03 -21.93 -68.45
C ASN A 619 23.29 -22.74 -68.15
N ASP A 620 23.99 -22.40 -67.07
CA ASP A 620 25.19 -23.15 -66.62
C ASP A 620 24.82 -24.58 -66.26
N LEU A 621 23.71 -24.76 -65.55
CA LEU A 621 23.22 -26.06 -65.11
C LEU A 621 22.88 -26.97 -66.29
N ALA A 622 22.26 -26.43 -67.33
CA ALA A 622 21.96 -27.19 -68.54
C ALA A 622 23.20 -27.51 -69.37
N THR A 623 24.13 -26.56 -69.47
CA THR A 623 25.41 -26.76 -70.17
C THR A 623 26.21 -27.88 -69.51
N GLU A 624 26.37 -27.83 -68.19
CA GLU A 624 27.06 -28.86 -67.41
C GLU A 624 26.36 -30.23 -67.51
N ALA A 625 25.02 -30.27 -67.49
CA ALA A 625 24.29 -31.52 -67.65
C ALA A 625 24.48 -32.17 -69.02
N VAL A 626 24.56 -31.36 -70.09
CA VAL A 626 24.86 -31.83 -71.45
C VAL A 626 26.30 -32.35 -71.53
N ASP A 627 27.27 -31.61 -70.96
CA ASP A 627 28.68 -32.01 -70.93
C ASP A 627 28.89 -33.34 -70.20
N HIS A 628 28.21 -33.57 -69.07
CA HIS A 628 28.25 -34.81 -68.32
C HIS A 628 27.84 -36.04 -69.14
N LEU A 629 26.95 -35.85 -70.12
CA LEU A 629 26.38 -36.95 -70.92
C LEU A 629 26.95 -37.03 -72.33
N TRP A 630 27.87 -36.12 -72.70
CA TRP A 630 28.47 -36.06 -74.02
C TRP A 630 29.09 -37.40 -74.46
N HIS A 631 29.84 -38.06 -73.58
CA HIS A 631 30.47 -39.35 -73.87
C HIS A 631 29.43 -40.46 -74.10
N SER A 632 28.39 -40.53 -73.28
CA SER A 632 27.30 -41.51 -73.39
C SER A 632 26.46 -41.32 -74.65
N ALA A 633 26.17 -40.05 -75.00
CA ALA A 633 25.46 -39.70 -76.24
C ALA A 633 26.30 -40.06 -77.48
N ASN A 634 27.59 -39.69 -77.48
CA ASN A 634 28.49 -39.96 -78.60
C ASN A 634 28.74 -41.46 -78.80
N ALA A 635 28.84 -42.25 -77.72
CA ALA A 635 28.97 -43.71 -77.81
C ALA A 635 27.77 -44.38 -78.52
N LYS A 636 26.56 -43.79 -78.43
CA LYS A 636 25.33 -44.25 -79.08
C LYS A 636 25.02 -43.50 -80.39
N ARG A 637 25.93 -42.65 -80.87
CA ARG A 637 25.75 -41.77 -82.04
C ARG A 637 24.48 -40.90 -81.96
N ILE A 638 24.13 -40.43 -80.77
CA ILE A 638 23.03 -39.49 -80.55
C ILE A 638 23.60 -38.07 -80.49
N ARG A 639 22.97 -37.14 -81.21
CA ARG A 639 23.36 -35.72 -81.19
C ARG A 639 22.55 -35.00 -80.11
N VAL A 640 23.22 -34.31 -79.20
CA VAL A 640 22.55 -33.44 -78.23
C VAL A 640 22.68 -32.00 -78.73
N GLU A 641 21.56 -31.36 -79.04
CA GLU A 641 21.51 -29.96 -79.49
C GLU A 641 20.99 -29.08 -78.33
N GLY A 642 21.75 -28.04 -77.98
CA GLY A 642 21.44 -27.10 -76.89
C GLY A 642 22.51 -27.02 -75.78
N PRO A 643 22.23 -26.30 -74.67
CA PRO A 643 20.96 -25.65 -74.38
C PRO A 643 20.70 -24.45 -75.30
N HIS A 644 19.52 -24.41 -75.91
CA HIS A 644 19.04 -23.28 -76.69
C HIS A 644 18.32 -22.29 -75.76
N TYR A 645 18.73 -21.03 -75.76
CA TYR A 645 18.09 -19.96 -75.00
C TYR A 645 18.22 -18.63 -75.73
N GLU A 646 17.24 -17.75 -75.55
CA GLU A 646 17.24 -16.38 -76.08
C GLU A 646 17.27 -15.38 -74.91
N GLY A 647 18.31 -14.53 -74.82
CA GLY A 647 18.43 -13.50 -73.79
C GLY A 647 19.59 -13.72 -72.79
N ASP A 648 19.52 -12.99 -71.68
CA ASP A 648 20.52 -13.03 -70.60
C ASP A 648 20.35 -14.29 -69.71
N ASP A 649 21.36 -14.58 -68.87
CA ASP A 649 21.32 -15.71 -67.94
C ASP A 649 20.13 -15.62 -66.97
N VAL A 650 19.44 -16.75 -66.80
CA VAL A 650 18.26 -16.86 -65.94
C VAL A 650 18.57 -17.68 -64.68
N PHE A 651 18.15 -17.17 -63.53
CA PHE A 651 18.47 -17.76 -62.23
C PHE A 651 17.26 -18.42 -61.60
N VAL A 652 17.50 -19.54 -60.90
CA VAL A 652 16.56 -20.21 -60.01
C VAL A 652 17.16 -20.31 -58.62
N SER A 653 16.33 -20.25 -57.57
CA SER A 653 16.80 -20.44 -56.19
C SER A 653 16.77 -21.93 -55.86
N GLY A 654 17.92 -22.53 -55.57
CA GLY A 654 17.96 -23.96 -55.30
C GLY A 654 19.29 -24.54 -54.85
N ASN A 655 19.28 -25.85 -54.66
CA ASN A 655 20.49 -26.64 -54.47
C ASN A 655 21.04 -27.06 -55.84
N ARG A 656 22.20 -26.50 -56.21
CA ARG A 656 22.87 -26.74 -57.50
C ARG A 656 23.03 -28.22 -57.82
N ASP A 657 23.58 -29.01 -56.89
CA ASP A 657 23.89 -30.43 -57.12
C ASP A 657 22.62 -31.26 -57.39
N MET A 658 21.54 -30.96 -56.66
CA MET A 658 20.26 -31.67 -56.82
C MET A 658 19.56 -31.30 -58.13
N LEU A 659 19.56 -30.02 -58.50
CA LEU A 659 19.00 -29.54 -59.76
C LEU A 659 19.78 -30.09 -60.96
N LEU A 660 21.11 -30.08 -60.89
CA LEU A 660 21.99 -30.59 -61.94
C LEU A 660 21.70 -32.08 -62.16
N ARG A 661 21.66 -32.86 -61.08
CA ARG A 661 21.31 -34.28 -61.14
C ARG A 661 19.91 -34.53 -61.69
N ALA A 662 18.93 -33.70 -61.33
CA ALA A 662 17.58 -33.83 -61.86
C ALA A 662 17.56 -33.65 -63.38
N LEU A 663 18.31 -32.68 -63.91
CA LEU A 663 18.44 -32.48 -65.35
C LEU A 663 19.25 -33.59 -66.03
N THR A 664 20.35 -34.02 -65.43
CA THR A 664 21.12 -35.19 -65.91
C THR A 664 20.23 -36.44 -65.99
N ASN A 665 19.35 -36.69 -65.02
CA ASN A 665 18.42 -37.82 -65.06
C ASN A 665 17.42 -37.72 -66.24
N LEU A 666 16.95 -36.53 -66.58
CA LEU A 666 16.06 -36.33 -67.73
C LEU A 666 16.79 -36.58 -69.05
N LEU A 667 17.99 -36.02 -69.20
CA LEU A 667 18.83 -36.18 -70.40
C LEU A 667 19.32 -37.62 -70.57
N ASP A 668 19.71 -38.29 -69.47
CA ASP A 668 20.11 -39.69 -69.48
C ASP A 668 18.95 -40.59 -69.90
N ASN A 669 17.73 -40.31 -69.45
CA ASN A 669 16.53 -40.99 -69.96
C ASN A 669 16.32 -40.73 -71.46
N ALA A 670 16.44 -39.49 -71.92
CA ALA A 670 16.32 -39.14 -73.34
C ALA A 670 17.31 -39.92 -74.22
N ILE A 671 18.57 -40.05 -73.81
CA ILE A 671 19.62 -40.79 -74.52
C ILE A 671 19.36 -42.31 -74.46
N LYS A 672 18.96 -42.83 -73.29
CA LYS A 672 18.71 -44.26 -73.09
C LYS A 672 17.57 -44.78 -73.96
N TYR A 673 16.50 -44.01 -74.10
CA TYR A 673 15.27 -44.43 -74.79
C TYR A 673 15.17 -43.97 -76.26
N SER A 674 16.19 -43.30 -76.78
CA SER A 674 16.30 -42.95 -78.20
C SER A 674 17.16 -43.94 -79.00
N ASP A 675 16.89 -44.10 -80.29
CA ASP A 675 17.69 -44.95 -81.19
C ASP A 675 18.99 -44.25 -81.65
N GLU A 676 19.92 -44.99 -82.26
CA GLU A 676 21.13 -44.39 -82.85
C GLU A 676 20.76 -43.34 -83.92
N GLU A 677 21.60 -42.32 -84.12
CA GLU A 677 21.42 -41.26 -85.13
C GLU A 677 20.22 -40.33 -84.90
N THR A 678 19.67 -40.31 -83.69
CA THR A 678 18.61 -39.39 -83.26
C THR A 678 19.16 -38.10 -82.64
N VAL A 679 18.27 -37.12 -82.44
CA VAL A 679 18.57 -35.84 -81.78
C VAL A 679 17.83 -35.74 -80.45
N VAL A 680 18.54 -35.25 -79.42
CA VAL A 680 17.97 -34.83 -78.14
C VAL A 680 18.17 -33.33 -78.01
N ASP A 681 17.07 -32.59 -77.89
CA ASP A 681 17.07 -31.14 -77.86
C ASP A 681 16.79 -30.61 -76.45
N VAL A 682 17.54 -29.57 -76.06
CA VAL A 682 17.38 -28.90 -74.77
C VAL A 682 17.08 -27.42 -74.97
N TRP A 683 15.94 -26.94 -74.48
CA TRP A 683 15.55 -25.53 -74.50
C TRP A 683 15.39 -24.96 -73.11
N ILE A 684 15.79 -23.70 -72.94
CA ILE A 684 15.52 -22.89 -71.76
C ILE A 684 14.75 -21.66 -72.22
N ASP A 685 13.59 -21.45 -71.61
CA ASP A 685 12.75 -20.28 -71.79
C ASP A 685 12.42 -19.69 -70.41
N ALA A 686 12.17 -18.39 -70.32
CA ALA A 686 11.83 -17.75 -69.05
C ALA A 686 10.87 -16.59 -69.24
N ASP A 687 9.91 -16.48 -68.32
CA ASP A 687 9.05 -15.31 -68.18
C ASP A 687 9.39 -14.54 -66.89
N ASP A 688 8.57 -13.56 -66.50
CA ASP A 688 8.80 -12.76 -65.29
C ASP A 688 8.68 -13.58 -63.99
N ARG A 689 8.10 -14.79 -64.03
CA ARG A 689 7.74 -15.59 -62.85
C ARG A 689 8.43 -16.94 -62.80
N GLN A 690 8.75 -17.55 -63.93
CA GLN A 690 9.27 -18.92 -63.99
C GLN A 690 10.33 -19.11 -65.08
N VAL A 691 11.24 -20.04 -64.83
CA VAL A 691 12.19 -20.60 -65.79
C VAL A 691 11.68 -21.97 -66.21
N THR A 692 11.56 -22.19 -67.51
CA THR A 692 11.11 -23.43 -68.14
C THR A 692 12.27 -24.11 -68.84
N MET A 693 12.64 -25.31 -68.39
CA MET A 693 13.63 -26.17 -69.04
C MET A 693 12.92 -27.33 -69.73
N THR A 694 13.13 -27.49 -71.03
CA THR A 694 12.49 -28.53 -71.84
C THR A 694 13.55 -29.47 -72.41
N VAL A 695 13.37 -30.77 -72.16
CA VAL A 695 14.19 -31.84 -72.77
C VAL A 695 13.28 -32.64 -73.70
N GLN A 696 13.64 -32.73 -74.97
CA GLN A 696 12.91 -33.49 -75.97
C GLN A 696 13.80 -34.55 -76.62
N ASP A 697 13.26 -35.75 -76.74
CA ASP A 697 13.89 -36.87 -77.42
C ASP A 697 13.09 -37.30 -78.65
N GLN A 698 13.72 -38.12 -79.50
CA GLN A 698 13.08 -38.75 -80.68
C GLN A 698 13.01 -40.28 -80.52
N GLY A 699 12.84 -40.75 -79.28
CA GLY A 699 12.88 -42.15 -78.94
C GLY A 699 11.55 -42.89 -79.04
N ILE A 700 11.47 -44.02 -78.34
CA ILE A 700 10.34 -44.96 -78.41
C ILE A 700 9.01 -44.36 -77.91
N GLY A 701 9.04 -43.25 -77.19
CA GLY A 701 7.88 -42.62 -76.56
C GLY A 701 7.25 -43.44 -75.42
N ILE A 702 6.24 -42.86 -74.77
CA ILE A 702 5.58 -43.41 -73.58
C ILE A 702 4.09 -43.59 -73.88
N PRO A 703 3.50 -44.76 -73.61
CA PRO A 703 2.08 -45.00 -73.85
C PRO A 703 1.22 -44.24 -72.84
N ALA A 704 0.01 -43.83 -73.26
CA ALA A 704 -0.83 -42.89 -72.51
C ALA A 704 -1.32 -43.43 -71.14
N ASP A 705 -1.43 -44.74 -71.00
CA ASP A 705 -1.78 -45.43 -69.76
C ASP A 705 -0.65 -45.41 -68.71
N ALA A 706 0.61 -45.29 -69.15
CA ALA A 706 1.77 -45.19 -68.28
C ALA A 706 2.07 -43.77 -67.78
N LEU A 707 1.62 -42.73 -68.48
CA LEU A 707 1.89 -41.32 -68.14
C LEU A 707 1.49 -40.92 -66.70
N PRO A 708 0.30 -41.30 -66.17
CA PRO A 708 -0.11 -40.90 -64.82
C PRO A 708 0.78 -41.48 -63.71
N ARG A 709 1.41 -42.62 -63.99
CA ARG A 709 2.20 -43.42 -63.04
C ARG A 709 3.71 -43.24 -63.21
N LEU A 710 4.14 -42.48 -64.22
CA LEU A 710 5.53 -42.34 -64.63
C LEU A 710 6.45 -41.82 -63.49
N PHE A 711 5.90 -41.05 -62.56
CA PHE A 711 6.62 -40.50 -61.42
C PHE A 711 6.42 -41.30 -60.12
N GLU A 712 5.75 -42.44 -60.15
CA GLU A 712 5.65 -43.35 -59.01
C GLU A 712 7.02 -44.04 -58.79
N PRO A 713 7.51 -44.13 -57.53
CA PRO A 713 8.72 -44.91 -57.22
C PRO A 713 8.64 -46.34 -57.75
N PHE A 714 9.73 -46.80 -58.36
CA PHE A 714 9.88 -48.17 -58.90
C PHE A 714 9.00 -48.50 -60.12
N PHE A 715 8.25 -47.54 -60.66
CA PHE A 715 7.45 -47.77 -61.85
C PHE A 715 8.31 -47.86 -63.12
N GLN A 716 8.04 -48.85 -63.95
CA GLN A 716 8.65 -49.05 -65.27
C GLN A 716 7.58 -49.46 -66.28
N VAL A 717 7.71 -49.04 -67.53
CA VAL A 717 6.79 -49.44 -68.60
C VAL A 717 7.08 -50.89 -69.00
N ASP A 718 6.05 -51.75 -68.98
CA ASP A 718 6.14 -53.19 -69.25
C ASP A 718 6.71 -53.50 -70.65
N GLY A 719 7.67 -54.44 -70.73
CA GLY A 719 8.42 -54.77 -71.95
C GLY A 719 9.94 -54.55 -71.85
N SER A 720 10.43 -54.14 -70.69
CA SER A 720 11.79 -53.63 -70.47
C SER A 720 12.77 -54.56 -69.73
N HIS A 721 12.39 -55.83 -69.49
CA HIS A 721 13.01 -56.73 -68.50
C HIS A 721 14.26 -57.54 -68.94
N ARG A 722 14.86 -57.30 -70.11
CA ARG A 722 15.94 -58.19 -70.62
C ARG A 722 17.38 -57.67 -70.54
N ASP A 723 17.61 -56.48 -69.99
CA ASP A 723 18.97 -55.94 -69.84
C ASP A 723 19.23 -55.41 -68.42
N ALA A 724 20.25 -55.96 -67.76
CA ALA A 724 20.72 -55.49 -66.44
C ALA A 724 21.31 -54.07 -66.47
N SER A 725 21.41 -53.45 -67.65
CA SER A 725 21.83 -52.06 -67.86
C SER A 725 20.70 -51.03 -67.70
N ARG A 726 19.45 -51.45 -67.48
CA ARG A 726 18.30 -50.54 -67.29
C ARG A 726 18.07 -50.17 -65.81
N GLY A 727 17.69 -48.90 -65.60
CA GLY A 727 17.61 -48.26 -64.28
C GLY A 727 16.50 -48.80 -63.37
N VAL A 728 16.52 -48.41 -62.10
CA VAL A 728 15.66 -48.94 -61.00
C VAL A 728 14.25 -48.34 -60.99
N GLY A 729 13.95 -47.33 -61.83
CA GLY A 729 12.67 -46.61 -61.78
C GLY A 729 12.59 -45.56 -60.67
N LEU A 730 13.73 -45.15 -60.10
CA LEU A 730 13.83 -44.08 -59.09
C LEU A 730 14.24 -42.72 -59.66
N GLY A 731 14.70 -42.68 -60.92
CA GLY A 731 15.20 -41.45 -61.55
C GLY A 731 14.14 -40.37 -61.71
N LEU A 732 12.98 -40.67 -62.29
CA LEU A 732 11.88 -39.71 -62.48
C LEU A 732 11.18 -39.31 -61.17
N PRO A 733 10.93 -40.22 -60.21
CA PRO A 733 10.51 -39.85 -58.86
C PRO A 733 11.47 -38.86 -58.19
N PHE A 734 12.79 -39.07 -58.32
CA PHE A 734 13.80 -38.13 -57.83
C PHE A 734 13.66 -36.75 -58.50
N VAL A 735 13.52 -36.70 -59.82
CA VAL A 735 13.30 -35.43 -60.53
C VAL A 735 12.06 -34.72 -59.98
N LYS A 736 10.93 -35.43 -59.85
CA LYS A 736 9.70 -34.84 -59.31
C LYS A 736 9.88 -34.32 -57.88
N ALA A 737 10.52 -35.09 -56.99
CA ALA A 737 10.79 -34.68 -55.62
C ALA A 737 11.64 -33.41 -55.56
N VAL A 738 12.72 -33.35 -56.34
CA VAL A 738 13.58 -32.16 -56.43
C VAL A 738 12.78 -30.96 -56.94
N ILE A 739 12.09 -31.07 -58.07
CA ILE A 739 11.38 -29.94 -58.69
C ILE A 739 10.25 -29.42 -57.79
N VAL A 740 9.45 -30.30 -57.17
CA VAL A 740 8.39 -29.90 -56.24
C VAL A 740 8.96 -29.21 -55.00
N ARG A 741 10.09 -29.70 -54.48
CA ARG A 741 10.73 -29.11 -53.30
C ARG A 741 11.31 -27.71 -53.58
N HIS A 742 11.69 -27.46 -54.82
CA HIS A 742 12.09 -26.13 -55.31
C HIS A 742 10.90 -25.25 -55.73
N GLY A 743 9.66 -25.64 -55.40
CA GLY A 743 8.46 -24.85 -55.68
C GLY A 743 8.01 -24.89 -57.15
N GLY A 744 8.53 -25.83 -57.94
CA GLY A 744 8.23 -25.99 -59.35
C GLY A 744 7.26 -27.12 -59.69
N SER A 745 7.09 -27.33 -60.99
CA SER A 745 6.27 -28.41 -61.57
C SER A 745 7.01 -29.11 -62.71
N ILE A 746 6.77 -30.40 -62.89
CA ILE A 746 7.26 -31.18 -64.05
C ILE A 746 6.06 -31.79 -64.79
N ASP A 747 6.04 -31.61 -66.11
CA ASP A 747 5.08 -32.22 -67.02
C ASP A 747 5.77 -33.07 -68.09
N VAL A 748 5.03 -34.00 -68.67
CA VAL A 748 5.50 -34.84 -69.78
C VAL A 748 4.43 -34.94 -70.86
N THR A 749 4.86 -34.83 -72.11
CA THR A 749 4.04 -35.13 -73.29
C THR A 749 4.81 -36.11 -74.15
N SER A 750 4.18 -37.21 -74.55
CA SER A 750 4.83 -38.24 -75.35
C SER A 750 3.83 -38.98 -76.22
N THR A 751 4.29 -39.37 -77.41
CA THR A 751 3.55 -40.21 -78.35
C THR A 751 4.43 -41.40 -78.70
N PRO A 752 3.93 -42.64 -78.59
CA PRO A 752 4.71 -43.83 -78.96
C PRO A 752 5.31 -43.71 -80.38
N GLY A 753 6.62 -43.98 -80.49
CA GLY A 753 7.40 -43.90 -81.73
C GLY A 753 7.75 -42.49 -82.22
N GLN A 754 7.42 -41.43 -81.48
CA GLN A 754 7.76 -40.04 -81.82
C GLN A 754 8.61 -39.34 -80.75
N GLY A 755 8.98 -40.04 -79.67
CA GLY A 755 9.74 -39.52 -78.55
C GLY A 755 8.92 -38.89 -77.42
N SER A 756 9.63 -38.31 -76.46
CA SER A 756 9.04 -37.68 -75.26
C SER A 756 9.56 -36.26 -75.08
N ARG A 757 8.72 -35.39 -74.52
CA ARG A 757 9.07 -34.03 -74.12
C ARG A 757 8.75 -33.85 -72.65
N PHE A 758 9.80 -33.65 -71.85
CA PHE A 758 9.71 -33.30 -70.44
C PHE A 758 9.87 -31.79 -70.26
N ILE A 759 8.97 -31.18 -69.48
CA ILE A 759 8.92 -29.73 -69.25
C ILE A 759 9.01 -29.49 -67.75
N VAL A 760 10.11 -28.89 -67.31
CA VAL A 760 10.36 -28.50 -65.92
C VAL A 760 10.15 -27.00 -65.78
N ARG A 761 9.31 -26.57 -64.85
CA ARG A 761 9.08 -25.15 -64.53
C ARG A 761 9.49 -24.87 -63.09
N LEU A 762 10.36 -23.89 -62.89
CA LEU A 762 10.86 -23.46 -61.58
C LEU A 762 10.60 -21.97 -61.37
N PRO A 763 10.33 -21.49 -60.16
CA PRO A 763 10.22 -20.06 -59.87
C PRO A 763 11.51 -19.31 -60.24
N ARG A 764 11.37 -18.21 -60.98
CA ARG A 764 12.51 -17.35 -61.34
C ARG A 764 13.01 -16.60 -60.11
N ALA A 765 14.32 -16.64 -59.89
CA ALA A 765 14.99 -15.81 -58.89
C ALA A 765 15.47 -14.50 -59.52
N ALA A 766 15.32 -13.38 -58.81
CA ALA A 766 15.91 -12.12 -59.24
C ALA A 766 17.43 -12.18 -59.11
N ALA A 767 18.16 -11.64 -60.08
CA ALA A 767 19.63 -11.59 -60.10
C ALA A 767 20.25 -10.58 -59.10
N GLU A 768 19.58 -10.32 -57.96
CA GLU A 768 20.08 -9.44 -56.90
C GLU A 768 20.59 -10.27 -55.73
N THR A 769 21.87 -10.66 -55.76
CA THR A 769 22.79 -10.71 -54.61
C THR A 769 24.10 -11.40 -55.03
N LEU A 770 25.04 -10.61 -55.56
CA LEU A 770 26.44 -11.02 -55.71
C LEU A 770 27.42 -10.00 -55.11
N GLU A 771 26.93 -8.99 -54.36
CA GLU A 771 27.79 -7.98 -53.70
C GLU A 771 27.99 -8.16 -52.19
N ASP A 772 27.31 -9.09 -51.50
CA ASP A 772 27.45 -9.28 -50.04
C ASP A 772 27.75 -10.74 -49.62
N ALA A 773 28.74 -11.38 -50.27
CA ALA A 773 29.30 -12.67 -49.83
C ALA A 773 30.82 -12.57 -49.59
#